data_AF-A0A2I0QJ32-F1
#
_entry.id   AF-A0A2I0QJ32-F1
#
_cell.length_a   1.000
_cell.length_b   1.000
_cell.length_c   1.000
_cell.angle_alpha   90.00
_cell.angle_beta   90.00
_cell.angle_gamma   90.00
#
_symmetry.space_group_name_H-M   'P 1'
#
loop_
_entity.id
_entity.type
_entity.pdbx_description
1 polymer ?
#
loop_
_entity_poly.entity_id
_entity_poly.type
_entity_poly.pdbx_seq_one_letter_code
_entity_poly.pdbx_strand_id
1 'polypeptide(L)'
;IAIFLLTLKFSPEGGKMGAAIILILAISGLWAYYNVPQRGVDSVLGIIALGATVGLIAGINKKNLNGLRIIGTIAVIIIPLFVFPFIYNINYTDSTGKVVTLLPYFSHLWHSSTTMLHQGGDGDWNIGSGINWWMHGLQWFNENTAKQDIVLTWWDYGHWITPIAERPVLIDNLQAVHWQLQEVARFFTVYQTEDEAMKLVKEYPNVKYIVIDYTLIGKNHALRFIAQGNLSKQDDKAYEEWLKNPENPNKNALGVCQFGGKSDTIEKSSAGGSEEVSKLYFGYCSYPPNKTQRLDYLAKIEFDIAKRSVDINKPDETQIYVKKIIVQGYTDKETYSAYYGRDVPVPTEEMSLDEWKKNHNGSLLGIQSFGDVITCVMRDDFSGNFWYCDPRFPMFREFVYAPNEFQNHMFTKLYLGEHADSYAQQGLCNADWCKDPSKRLKNWKLVWDNNYGFIRIWKLAMQCDSDNNCDTTSQYCDETKHCVDKKKEKEACANNTECASGICENKACRKEHLKNDGEQCMISSECLSNNCLNNVCVKTSCLEKYNISEDTIAFLQMDGCGFCTKMKPLVQELENKGYKFLWINTADSEKMNIARECLANIFKFGEGVPQFACPSNGELHPGAFGSWVGTDFVSNVSQMQKFADECRDAAKNK
;
A
#
# COMPACT_ATOMS: atom_id res chain seq x y z
N ILE A 1 -3.45 -17.60 -45.16
CA ILE A 1 -3.76 -18.16 -46.51
C ILE A 1 -3.26 -17.24 -47.64
N ALA A 2 -3.64 -15.96 -47.71
CA ALA A 2 -3.18 -15.04 -48.76
C ALA A 2 -1.63 -14.88 -48.83
N ILE A 3 -0.95 -14.80 -47.70
CA ILE A 3 0.53 -14.72 -47.61
C ILE A 3 1.21 -16.02 -48.09
N PHE A 4 0.60 -17.17 -47.77
CA PHE A 4 1.06 -18.50 -48.19
C PHE A 4 0.89 -18.69 -49.72
N LEU A 5 -0.21 -18.19 -50.28
CA LEU A 5 -0.48 -18.21 -51.71
C LEU A 5 0.43 -17.23 -52.49
N LEU A 6 0.77 -16.08 -51.89
CA LEU A 6 1.72 -15.12 -52.47
C LEU A 6 3.16 -15.68 -52.50
N THR A 7 3.59 -16.35 -51.43
CA THR A 7 4.94 -16.94 -51.36
C THR A 7 5.13 -18.15 -52.27
N LEU A 8 4.10 -18.98 -52.45
CA LEU A 8 4.10 -20.06 -53.45
C LEU A 8 4.19 -19.54 -54.89
N LYS A 9 3.57 -18.39 -55.19
CA LYS A 9 3.54 -17.81 -56.54
C LYS A 9 4.83 -17.09 -56.94
N PHE A 10 5.67 -16.70 -55.97
CA PHE A 10 6.90 -15.92 -56.20
C PHE A 10 8.21 -16.68 -55.93
N SER A 11 8.15 -17.96 -55.55
CA SER A 11 9.35 -18.79 -55.32
C SER A 11 9.92 -19.33 -56.64
N PRO A 12 11.14 -18.94 -57.09
CA PRO A 12 11.78 -19.55 -58.24
C PRO A 12 12.24 -20.97 -57.92
N GLU A 13 12.56 -21.76 -58.95
CA GLU A 13 12.78 -23.23 -58.98
C GLU A 13 13.84 -23.84 -58.00
N GLY A 14 14.33 -23.09 -57.01
CA GLY A 14 15.17 -23.57 -55.90
C GLY A 14 14.57 -23.38 -54.49
N GLY A 15 13.38 -22.79 -54.33
CA GLY A 15 12.82 -22.38 -53.03
C GLY A 15 12.14 -23.45 -52.18
N LYS A 16 12.46 -24.75 -52.36
CA LYS A 16 11.88 -25.84 -51.57
C LYS A 16 12.23 -25.73 -50.07
N MET A 17 13.39 -25.17 -49.75
CA MET A 17 13.84 -25.03 -48.36
C MET A 17 13.11 -23.91 -47.61
N GLY A 18 12.87 -22.76 -48.27
CA GLY A 18 12.14 -21.63 -47.65
C GLY A 18 10.66 -21.97 -47.42
N ALA A 19 10.02 -22.63 -48.38
CA ALA A 19 8.66 -23.14 -48.22
C ALA A 19 8.57 -24.21 -47.12
N ALA A 20 9.58 -25.08 -47.00
CA ALA A 20 9.65 -26.09 -45.94
C ALA A 20 9.83 -25.45 -44.55
N ILE A 21 10.68 -24.44 -44.40
CA ILE A 21 10.87 -23.73 -43.11
C ILE A 21 9.59 -23.01 -42.68
N ILE A 22 8.92 -22.32 -43.62
CA ILE A 22 7.63 -21.67 -43.35
C ILE A 22 6.57 -22.71 -42.97
N LEU A 23 6.53 -23.85 -43.66
CA LEU A 23 5.60 -24.95 -43.36
C LEU A 23 5.88 -25.58 -41.99
N ILE A 24 7.15 -25.81 -41.63
CA ILE A 24 7.55 -26.36 -40.33
C ILE A 24 7.20 -25.39 -39.20
N LEU A 25 7.43 -24.08 -39.38
CA LEU A 25 7.07 -23.07 -38.39
C LEU A 25 5.55 -22.89 -38.29
N ALA A 26 4.81 -22.99 -39.40
CA ALA A 26 3.35 -22.92 -39.41
C ALA A 26 2.70 -24.16 -38.77
N ILE A 27 3.24 -25.36 -39.00
CA ILE A 27 2.77 -26.61 -38.37
C ILE A 27 3.10 -26.60 -36.87
N SER A 28 4.29 -26.14 -36.49
CA SER A 28 4.65 -25.93 -35.08
C SER A 28 3.73 -24.92 -34.40
N GLY A 29 3.40 -23.83 -35.12
CA GLY A 29 2.44 -22.82 -34.67
C GLY A 29 1.01 -23.34 -34.54
N LEU A 30 0.55 -24.18 -35.48
CA LEU A 30 -0.76 -24.85 -35.45
C LEU A 30 -0.85 -25.90 -34.33
N TRP A 31 0.22 -26.64 -34.10
CA TRP A 31 0.31 -27.60 -33.00
C TRP A 31 0.32 -26.89 -31.64
N ALA A 32 1.05 -25.78 -31.51
CA ALA A 32 1.02 -24.92 -30.33
C ALA A 32 -0.37 -24.28 -30.13
N TYR A 33 -1.02 -23.82 -31.19
CA TYR A 33 -2.39 -23.29 -31.17
C TYR A 33 -3.41 -24.30 -30.65
N TYR A 34 -3.26 -25.58 -31.01
CA TYR A 34 -4.20 -26.64 -30.60
C TYR A 34 -3.93 -27.19 -29.19
N ASN A 35 -2.66 -27.22 -28.74
CA ASN A 35 -2.28 -27.90 -27.49
C ASN A 35 -1.92 -26.97 -26.32
N VAL A 36 -1.82 -25.65 -26.54
CA VAL A 36 -1.52 -24.66 -25.48
C VAL A 36 -2.71 -23.69 -25.39
N PRO A 37 -3.71 -23.93 -24.51
CA PRO A 37 -5.06 -23.37 -24.69
C PRO A 37 -5.22 -21.85 -24.58
N GLN A 38 -4.19 -21.06 -24.26
CA GLN A 38 -4.37 -19.59 -24.11
C GLN A 38 -3.15 -18.75 -24.53
N ARG A 39 -2.14 -19.28 -25.22
CA ARG A 39 -0.93 -18.50 -25.55
C ARG A 39 -0.75 -18.27 -27.05
N GLY A 40 -0.94 -17.02 -27.48
CA GLY A 40 -0.14 -16.45 -28.56
C GLY A 40 -0.61 -16.65 -29.99
N VAL A 41 -1.92 -16.52 -30.28
CA VAL A 41 -2.38 -16.46 -31.68
C VAL A 41 -1.66 -15.34 -32.47
N ASP A 42 -1.30 -14.26 -31.79
CA ASP A 42 -0.61 -13.10 -32.39
C ASP A 42 0.92 -13.20 -32.43
N SER A 43 1.57 -13.78 -31.42
CA SER A 43 3.01 -14.02 -31.44
C SER A 43 3.40 -15.13 -32.43
N VAL A 44 2.48 -16.06 -32.71
CA VAL A 44 2.62 -17.03 -33.82
C VAL A 44 2.66 -16.31 -35.17
N LEU A 45 1.85 -15.25 -35.38
CA LEU A 45 1.91 -14.44 -36.60
C LEU A 45 3.24 -13.68 -36.73
N GLY A 46 3.76 -13.14 -35.62
CA GLY A 46 5.07 -12.49 -35.57
C GLY A 46 6.22 -13.45 -35.92
N ILE A 47 6.23 -14.65 -35.34
CA ILE A 47 7.24 -15.69 -35.63
C ILE A 47 7.12 -16.22 -37.06
N ILE A 48 5.89 -16.40 -37.57
CA ILE A 48 5.65 -16.77 -38.97
C ILE A 48 6.12 -15.65 -39.91
N ALA A 49 5.89 -14.39 -39.59
CA ALA A 49 6.34 -13.24 -40.37
C ALA A 49 7.87 -13.10 -40.37
N LEU A 50 8.52 -13.26 -39.21
CA LEU A 50 9.98 -13.25 -39.07
C LEU A 50 10.62 -14.43 -39.81
N GLY A 51 10.06 -15.64 -39.65
CA GLY A 51 10.51 -16.84 -40.36
C GLY A 51 10.33 -16.73 -41.88
N ALA A 52 9.22 -16.15 -42.34
CA ALA A 52 8.98 -15.86 -43.75
C ALA A 52 9.97 -14.81 -44.29
N THR A 53 10.29 -13.79 -43.51
CA THR A 53 11.25 -12.75 -43.87
C THR A 53 12.67 -13.31 -43.98
N VAL A 54 13.11 -14.12 -43.01
CA VAL A 54 14.42 -14.80 -43.05
C VAL A 54 14.49 -15.80 -44.21
N GLY A 55 13.43 -16.56 -44.44
CA GLY A 55 13.34 -17.50 -45.58
C GLY A 55 13.37 -16.81 -46.95
N LEU A 56 12.74 -15.63 -47.06
CA LEU A 56 12.81 -14.79 -48.26
C LEU A 56 14.23 -14.25 -48.47
N ILE A 57 14.88 -13.72 -47.42
CA ILE A 57 16.25 -13.19 -47.48
C ILE A 57 17.27 -14.27 -47.89
N ALA A 58 17.14 -15.47 -47.33
CA ALA A 58 18.02 -16.61 -47.65
C ALA A 58 17.89 -17.10 -49.11
N GLY A 59 16.79 -16.78 -49.80
CA GLY A 59 16.52 -17.18 -51.18
C GLY A 59 16.86 -16.16 -52.27
N ILE A 60 17.39 -14.97 -51.93
CA ILE A 60 17.67 -13.89 -52.90
C ILE A 60 19.02 -14.13 -53.61
N ASN A 61 19.00 -14.22 -54.95
CA ASN A 61 20.20 -14.25 -55.78
C ASN A 61 20.47 -12.90 -56.46
N LYS A 62 21.73 -12.61 -56.86
CA LYS A 62 22.17 -11.36 -57.53
C LYS A 62 21.30 -10.96 -58.75
N LYS A 63 20.71 -11.92 -59.46
CA LYS A 63 19.82 -11.69 -60.61
C LYS A 63 18.45 -11.10 -60.21
N ASN A 64 18.02 -11.29 -58.97
CA ASN A 64 16.76 -10.78 -58.41
C ASN A 64 16.88 -9.33 -57.91
N LEU A 65 18.12 -8.81 -57.82
CA LEU A 65 18.46 -7.46 -57.40
C LEU A 65 18.67 -6.49 -58.59
N ASN A 66 18.17 -6.83 -59.79
CA ASN A 66 18.22 -5.95 -60.95
C ASN A 66 16.81 -5.78 -61.53
N GLY A 67 16.08 -4.75 -61.07
CA GLY A 67 14.79 -4.34 -61.63
C GLY A 67 13.84 -3.69 -60.61
N LEU A 68 12.75 -3.09 -61.10
CA LEU A 68 11.71 -2.39 -60.31
C LEU A 68 11.09 -3.25 -59.16
N ARG A 69 11.27 -4.57 -59.22
CA ARG A 69 10.85 -5.55 -58.19
C ARG A 69 11.62 -5.43 -56.86
N ILE A 70 12.80 -4.78 -56.87
CA ILE A 70 13.54 -4.44 -55.65
C ILE A 70 12.72 -3.52 -54.76
N ILE A 71 12.02 -2.53 -55.34
CA ILE A 71 11.22 -1.57 -54.57
C ILE A 71 10.09 -2.29 -53.83
N GLY A 72 9.42 -3.24 -54.48
CA GLY A 72 8.40 -4.08 -53.83
C GLY A 72 8.97 -5.01 -52.75
N THR A 73 10.16 -5.56 -52.96
CA THR A 73 10.82 -6.44 -51.98
C THR A 73 11.33 -5.66 -50.77
N ILE A 74 11.93 -4.48 -50.99
CA ILE A 74 12.34 -3.56 -49.95
C ILE A 74 11.11 -3.04 -49.20
N ALA A 75 10.01 -2.67 -49.88
CA ALA A 75 8.78 -2.26 -49.23
C ALA A 75 8.18 -3.38 -48.35
N VAL A 76 8.15 -4.63 -48.81
CA VAL A 76 7.65 -5.77 -48.01
C VAL A 76 8.54 -6.09 -46.80
N ILE A 77 9.85 -5.81 -46.85
CA ILE A 77 10.78 -5.99 -45.74
C ILE A 77 10.75 -4.78 -44.78
N ILE A 78 10.75 -3.56 -45.32
CA ILE A 78 10.87 -2.29 -44.57
C ILE A 78 9.53 -1.85 -43.98
N ILE A 79 8.40 -2.02 -44.66
CA ILE A 79 7.09 -1.56 -44.15
C ILE A 79 6.76 -2.21 -42.79
N PRO A 80 6.92 -3.53 -42.58
CA PRO A 80 6.73 -4.14 -41.26
C PRO A 80 7.77 -3.71 -40.21
N LEU A 81 8.99 -3.34 -40.64
CA LEU A 81 10.09 -2.92 -39.77
C LEU A 81 10.08 -1.41 -39.44
N PHE A 82 9.46 -0.56 -40.26
CA PHE A 82 9.54 0.91 -40.16
C PHE A 82 8.19 1.63 -40.10
N VAL A 83 7.06 0.99 -40.41
CA VAL A 83 5.72 1.56 -40.10
C VAL A 83 5.38 1.42 -38.60
N PHE A 84 6.26 0.77 -37.81
CA PHE A 84 6.20 0.64 -36.36
C PHE A 84 7.58 0.93 -35.77
N PRO A 85 7.97 2.19 -35.45
CA PRO A 85 7.34 2.95 -34.36
C PRO A 85 7.34 4.49 -34.56
N PHE A 86 6.23 5.16 -34.20
CA PHE A 86 6.37 6.52 -33.66
C PHE A 86 6.68 6.38 -32.17
N ILE A 87 7.94 6.66 -31.80
CA ILE A 87 8.41 6.65 -30.42
C ILE A 87 7.74 7.83 -29.70
N TYR A 88 6.81 7.54 -28.80
CA TYR A 88 6.35 8.50 -27.81
C TYR A 88 6.97 8.14 -26.47
N ASN A 89 7.69 9.11 -25.88
CA ASN A 89 8.17 8.99 -24.51
C ASN A 89 6.98 9.22 -23.57
N ILE A 90 6.64 8.20 -22.77
CA ILE A 90 5.68 8.37 -21.69
C ILE A 90 6.45 8.85 -20.46
N ASN A 91 6.11 10.05 -20.02
CA ASN A 91 6.61 10.65 -18.79
C ASN A 91 5.53 10.47 -17.72
N TYR A 92 5.86 9.84 -16.60
CA TYR A 92 5.03 9.89 -15.40
C TYR A 92 5.81 10.49 -14.24
N THR A 93 5.09 11.09 -13.31
CA THR A 93 5.65 11.72 -12.12
C THR A 93 5.53 10.74 -10.96
N ASP A 94 6.65 10.38 -10.33
CA ASP A 94 6.63 9.50 -9.16
C ASP A 94 6.06 10.21 -7.92
N SER A 95 5.90 9.46 -6.83
CA SER A 95 5.38 9.95 -5.55
C SER A 95 6.25 11.02 -4.87
N THR A 96 7.44 11.29 -5.40
CA THR A 96 8.36 12.35 -4.93
C THR A 96 8.33 13.60 -5.82
N GLY A 97 7.50 13.61 -6.87
CA GLY A 97 7.41 14.72 -7.83
C GLY A 97 8.46 14.64 -8.95
N LYS A 98 9.22 13.54 -9.05
CA LYS A 98 10.27 13.39 -10.06
C LYS A 98 9.70 12.75 -11.32
N VAL A 99 9.97 13.37 -12.47
CA VAL A 99 9.56 12.83 -13.77
C VAL A 99 10.48 11.66 -14.14
N VAL A 100 9.88 10.48 -14.31
CA VAL A 100 10.54 9.26 -14.75
C VAL A 100 10.04 8.93 -16.16
N THR A 101 10.97 8.78 -17.09
CA THR A 101 10.69 8.40 -18.48
C THR A 101 10.95 6.89 -18.63
N LEU A 102 9.91 6.12 -18.96
CA LEU A 102 10.05 4.70 -19.28
C LEU A 102 10.43 4.48 -20.75
N LEU A 103 11.06 3.33 -21.02
CA LEU A 103 11.51 2.87 -22.34
C LEU A 103 10.41 2.98 -23.43
N PRO A 104 10.79 3.15 -24.71
CA PRO A 104 9.93 3.72 -25.74
C PRO A 104 8.65 2.92 -26.05
N TYR A 105 7.55 3.64 -26.19
CA TYR A 105 6.22 3.14 -26.59
C TYR A 105 6.22 2.76 -28.09
N PHE A 106 5.89 1.51 -28.42
CA PHE A 106 5.75 1.02 -29.80
C PHE A 106 4.28 1.07 -30.23
N SER A 107 4.00 1.57 -31.44
CA SER A 107 2.64 1.85 -31.94
C SER A 107 1.70 0.63 -32.08
N HIS A 108 0.41 0.93 -32.37
CA HIS A 108 -0.83 0.11 -32.45
C HIS A 108 -0.93 -1.25 -33.23
N LEU A 109 0.12 -1.92 -33.70
CA LEU A 109 0.02 -3.26 -34.34
C LEU A 109 0.99 -4.30 -33.77
N TRP A 110 1.89 -3.92 -32.85
CA TRP A 110 2.60 -4.86 -31.98
C TRP A 110 1.86 -5.11 -30.66
N HIS A 111 0.72 -4.43 -30.47
CA HIS A 111 -0.05 -4.54 -29.25
C HIS A 111 -0.61 -5.94 -29.04
N SER A 112 -0.92 -6.75 -30.05
CA SER A 112 -1.60 -8.02 -29.77
C SER A 112 -0.75 -9.06 -29.00
N SER A 113 0.58 -8.94 -29.02
CA SER A 113 1.49 -9.76 -28.20
C SER A 113 1.85 -9.17 -26.83
N THR A 114 1.69 -7.85 -26.61
CA THR A 114 1.89 -7.20 -25.29
C THR A 114 0.56 -6.92 -24.57
N THR A 115 -0.58 -6.91 -25.28
CA THR A 115 -1.93 -6.77 -24.72
C THR A 115 -2.44 -8.04 -24.07
N MET A 116 -1.72 -9.16 -24.20
CA MET A 116 -1.99 -10.35 -23.39
C MET A 116 -1.74 -10.11 -21.89
N LEU A 117 -1.06 -9.02 -21.52
CA LEU A 117 -0.97 -8.54 -20.13
C LEU A 117 -2.03 -7.50 -19.76
N HIS A 118 -3.00 -7.16 -20.63
CA HIS A 118 -3.83 -5.96 -20.43
C HIS A 118 -5.36 -6.12 -20.47
N GLN A 119 -5.92 -7.30 -20.73
CA GLN A 119 -7.38 -7.41 -20.85
C GLN A 119 -8.06 -7.87 -19.55
N GLY A 120 -8.39 -6.89 -18.69
CA GLY A 120 -9.67 -6.89 -17.98
C GLY A 120 -10.72 -6.29 -18.93
N GLY A 121 -11.80 -7.02 -19.19
CA GLY A 121 -12.69 -6.80 -20.34
C GLY A 121 -13.68 -5.64 -20.27
N ASP A 122 -13.21 -4.40 -20.07
CA ASP A 122 -14.04 -3.21 -20.27
C ASP A 122 -13.43 -2.33 -21.36
N GLY A 123 -14.16 -2.13 -22.46
CA GLY A 123 -13.71 -1.46 -23.68
C GLY A 123 -13.52 0.07 -23.56
N ASP A 124 -13.14 0.58 -22.40
CA ASP A 124 -12.91 2.00 -22.17
C ASP A 124 -11.40 2.33 -22.28
N TRP A 125 -10.99 2.63 -23.51
CA TRP A 125 -9.61 2.86 -23.92
C TRP A 125 -8.99 4.18 -23.38
N ASN A 126 -9.75 4.98 -22.63
CA ASN A 126 -9.25 6.15 -21.89
C ASN A 126 -8.73 5.82 -20.48
N ILE A 127 -8.91 4.58 -20.02
CA ILE A 127 -8.31 4.09 -18.77
C ILE A 127 -6.92 3.56 -19.11
N GLY A 128 -5.90 4.37 -18.85
CA GLY A 128 -4.49 3.97 -18.92
C GLY A 128 -4.18 2.82 -17.98
N SER A 129 -4.42 1.60 -18.47
CA SER A 129 -3.95 0.29 -18.05
C SER A 129 -4.07 -0.06 -16.56
N GLY A 130 -4.85 -1.10 -16.23
CA GLY A 130 -4.84 -1.74 -14.91
C GLY A 130 -3.44 -1.94 -14.32
N ILE A 131 -2.40 -2.12 -15.16
CA ILE A 131 -1.01 -2.19 -14.71
C ILE A 131 -0.53 -0.95 -13.93
N ASN A 132 -0.96 0.27 -14.26
CA ASN A 132 -0.51 1.48 -13.54
C ASN A 132 -1.00 1.45 -12.09
N TRP A 133 -2.23 0.98 -11.91
CA TRP A 133 -2.83 0.77 -10.60
C TRP A 133 -2.17 -0.42 -9.88
N TRP A 134 -1.76 -1.46 -10.60
CA TRP A 134 -1.14 -2.65 -10.03
C TRP A 134 0.37 -2.54 -9.74
N MET A 135 1.11 -1.74 -10.50
CA MET A 135 2.57 -1.74 -10.49
C MET A 135 3.15 -1.44 -9.11
N HIS A 136 2.65 -0.41 -8.43
CA HIS A 136 3.12 -0.05 -7.09
C HIS A 136 2.91 -1.18 -6.08
N GLY A 137 1.79 -1.91 -6.15
CA GLY A 137 1.53 -3.06 -5.29
C GLY A 137 2.44 -4.24 -5.61
N LEU A 138 2.64 -4.54 -6.89
CA LEU A 138 3.50 -5.63 -7.34
C LEU A 138 4.98 -5.36 -7.00
N GLN A 139 5.44 -4.12 -7.15
CA GLN A 139 6.80 -3.71 -6.78
C GLN A 139 7.00 -3.79 -5.26
N TRP A 140 6.06 -3.25 -4.48
CA TRP A 140 6.10 -3.40 -3.02
C TRP A 140 6.19 -4.87 -2.62
N PHE A 141 5.40 -5.72 -3.27
CA PHE A 141 5.40 -7.16 -2.99
C PHE A 141 6.74 -7.81 -3.35
N ASN A 142 7.39 -7.40 -4.46
CA ASN A 142 8.72 -7.87 -4.84
C ASN A 142 9.78 -7.52 -3.78
N GLU A 143 9.73 -6.29 -3.25
CA GLU A 143 10.75 -5.75 -2.35
C GLU A 143 10.57 -6.17 -0.88
N ASN A 144 9.35 -6.50 -0.45
CA ASN A 144 8.99 -6.64 0.97
C ASN A 144 8.55 -8.05 1.41
N THR A 145 8.61 -9.05 0.53
CA THR A 145 8.18 -10.44 0.85
C THR A 145 9.24 -11.47 0.47
N ALA A 146 9.15 -12.71 0.96
CA ALA A 146 10.13 -13.74 0.60
C ALA A 146 9.77 -14.42 -0.73
N LYS A 147 10.76 -14.79 -1.56
CA LYS A 147 10.55 -15.33 -2.93
C LYS A 147 9.67 -16.59 -2.97
N GLN A 148 9.67 -17.37 -1.89
CA GLN A 148 8.89 -18.60 -1.73
C GLN A 148 7.47 -18.39 -1.19
N ASP A 149 7.11 -17.16 -0.79
CA ASP A 149 5.78 -16.88 -0.25
C ASP A 149 4.73 -16.97 -1.37
N ILE A 150 3.73 -17.83 -1.18
CA ILE A 150 2.65 -18.05 -2.14
C ILE A 150 1.51 -17.04 -1.91
N VAL A 151 1.00 -16.51 -3.01
CA VAL A 151 -0.16 -15.61 -3.04
C VAL A 151 -1.44 -16.37 -3.38
N LEU A 152 -2.45 -16.23 -2.54
CA LEU A 152 -3.83 -16.60 -2.85
C LEU A 152 -4.52 -15.40 -3.51
N THR A 153 -4.96 -15.57 -4.74
CA THR A 153 -5.59 -14.50 -5.52
C THR A 153 -6.52 -15.11 -6.58
N TRP A 154 -7.34 -14.29 -7.22
CA TRP A 154 -8.14 -14.76 -8.35
C TRP A 154 -7.26 -15.06 -9.57
N TRP A 155 -7.66 -16.04 -10.39
CA TRP A 155 -6.82 -16.56 -11.49
C TRP A 155 -6.43 -15.48 -12.51
N ASP A 156 -7.30 -14.50 -12.72
CA ASP A 156 -7.04 -13.36 -13.61
C ASP A 156 -5.71 -12.68 -13.31
N TYR A 157 -5.24 -12.64 -12.06
CA TYR A 157 -4.08 -11.82 -11.67
C TYR A 157 -2.76 -12.58 -11.57
N GLY A 158 -2.81 -13.92 -11.60
CA GLY A 158 -1.63 -14.76 -11.42
C GLY A 158 -0.50 -14.47 -12.43
N HIS A 159 -0.89 -14.09 -13.65
CA HIS A 159 0.03 -13.73 -14.73
C HIS A 159 0.67 -12.34 -14.60
N TRP A 160 0.20 -11.48 -13.69
CA TRP A 160 0.87 -10.23 -13.33
C TRP A 160 1.78 -10.43 -12.13
N ILE A 161 1.29 -11.15 -11.12
CA ILE A 161 2.02 -11.38 -9.86
C ILE A 161 3.29 -12.21 -10.10
N THR A 162 3.19 -13.31 -10.86
CA THR A 162 4.33 -14.21 -11.08
C THR A 162 5.54 -13.52 -11.73
N PRO A 163 5.40 -12.82 -12.89
CA PRO A 163 6.55 -12.21 -13.55
C PRO A 163 7.00 -10.87 -12.96
N ILE A 164 6.11 -10.05 -12.38
CA ILE A 164 6.46 -8.71 -11.89
C ILE A 164 6.84 -8.74 -10.41
N ALA A 165 5.98 -9.34 -9.58
CA ALA A 165 6.26 -9.44 -8.16
C ALA A 165 7.24 -10.58 -7.84
N GLU A 166 7.52 -11.48 -8.79
CA GLU A 166 8.39 -12.66 -8.63
C GLU A 166 7.97 -13.54 -7.45
N ARG A 167 6.66 -13.82 -7.34
CA ARG A 167 6.10 -14.69 -6.30
C ARG A 167 5.23 -15.78 -6.90
N PRO A 168 5.30 -17.02 -6.37
CA PRO A 168 4.37 -18.07 -6.78
C PRO A 168 2.93 -17.69 -6.39
N VAL A 169 1.99 -18.09 -7.23
CA VAL A 169 0.55 -17.93 -6.99
C VAL A 169 -0.12 -19.29 -6.85
N LEU A 170 -1.15 -19.38 -6.02
CA LEU A 170 -1.88 -20.64 -5.80
C LEU A 170 -2.62 -21.09 -7.08
N ILE A 171 -3.19 -20.13 -7.81
CA ILE A 171 -3.82 -20.34 -9.11
C ILE A 171 -3.39 -19.24 -10.08
N ASP A 172 -3.30 -19.58 -11.36
CA ASP A 172 -2.93 -18.66 -12.42
C ASP A 172 -3.92 -18.73 -13.61
N ASN A 173 -3.65 -17.90 -14.61
CA ASN A 173 -4.49 -17.75 -15.78
C ASN A 173 -4.57 -19.04 -16.63
N LEU A 174 -3.58 -19.94 -16.53
CA LEU A 174 -3.60 -21.21 -17.26
C LEU A 174 -4.75 -22.12 -16.78
N GLN A 175 -5.23 -21.93 -15.54
CA GLN A 175 -6.28 -22.75 -14.92
C GLN A 175 -5.99 -24.26 -15.03
N ALA A 176 -4.70 -24.63 -14.95
CA ALA A 176 -4.23 -25.99 -15.22
C ALA A 176 -4.87 -27.04 -14.30
N VAL A 177 -5.32 -26.63 -13.12
CA VAL A 177 -5.90 -27.48 -12.10
C VAL A 177 -7.25 -26.93 -11.64
N HIS A 178 -8.32 -27.45 -12.24
CA HIS A 178 -9.69 -26.97 -12.05
C HIS A 178 -10.18 -27.06 -10.59
N TRP A 179 -9.80 -28.09 -9.84
CA TRP A 179 -10.22 -28.22 -8.44
C TRP A 179 -9.58 -27.15 -7.54
N GLN A 180 -8.34 -26.72 -7.81
CA GLN A 180 -7.70 -25.62 -7.07
C GLN A 180 -8.40 -24.29 -7.32
N LEU A 181 -8.78 -24.05 -8.59
CA LEU A 181 -9.58 -22.88 -8.98
C LEU A 181 -10.92 -22.86 -8.21
N GLN A 182 -11.58 -24.01 -8.09
CA GLN A 182 -12.81 -24.15 -7.32
C GLN A 182 -12.64 -23.87 -5.82
N GLU A 183 -11.57 -24.39 -5.22
CA GLU A 183 -11.29 -24.15 -3.79
C GLU A 183 -11.00 -22.67 -3.50
N VAL A 184 -10.26 -21.98 -4.36
CA VAL A 184 -10.06 -20.52 -4.23
C VAL A 184 -11.38 -19.75 -4.40
N ALA A 185 -12.25 -20.19 -5.30
CA ALA A 185 -13.57 -19.58 -5.44
C ALA A 185 -14.45 -19.79 -4.18
N ARG A 186 -14.39 -20.98 -3.58
CA ARG A 186 -15.04 -21.30 -2.29
C ARG A 186 -14.47 -20.49 -1.13
N PHE A 187 -13.15 -20.27 -1.13
CA PHE A 187 -12.49 -19.40 -0.16
C PHE A 187 -13.15 -18.04 -0.09
N PHE A 188 -13.32 -17.39 -1.24
CA PHE A 188 -13.92 -16.07 -1.29
C PHE A 188 -15.43 -16.08 -1.02
N THR A 189 -16.15 -17.00 -1.65
CA THR A 189 -17.61 -16.89 -1.79
C THR A 189 -18.41 -17.94 -1.05
N VAL A 190 -17.83 -18.96 -0.43
CA VAL A 190 -18.61 -20.00 0.27
C VAL A 190 -18.31 -20.05 1.76
N TYR A 191 -17.05 -19.87 2.16
CA TYR A 191 -16.69 -19.88 3.57
C TYR A 191 -17.19 -18.60 4.27
N GLN A 192 -17.96 -18.80 5.34
CA GLN A 192 -18.61 -17.71 6.10
C GLN A 192 -17.83 -17.35 7.36
N THR A 193 -16.95 -18.25 7.80
CA THR A 193 -16.06 -18.00 8.93
C THR A 193 -14.62 -18.01 8.47
N GLU A 194 -13.79 -17.25 9.15
CA GLU A 194 -12.37 -17.24 8.90
C GLU A 194 -11.74 -18.60 9.24
N ASP A 195 -12.25 -19.31 10.25
CA ASP A 195 -11.79 -20.65 10.62
C ASP A 195 -11.98 -21.68 9.50
N GLU A 196 -13.10 -21.61 8.77
CA GLU A 196 -13.32 -22.42 7.56
C GLU A 196 -12.32 -22.05 6.46
N ALA A 197 -12.13 -20.75 6.23
CA ALA A 197 -11.18 -20.26 5.24
C ALA A 197 -9.73 -20.66 5.56
N MET A 198 -9.39 -20.71 6.84
CA MET A 198 -8.08 -21.16 7.31
C MET A 198 -7.83 -22.65 7.10
N LYS A 199 -8.87 -23.50 6.91
CA LYS A 199 -8.66 -24.91 6.57
C LYS A 199 -7.96 -25.05 5.22
N LEU A 200 -8.43 -24.30 4.21
CA LEU A 200 -7.79 -24.27 2.89
C LEU A 200 -6.34 -23.76 3.00
N VAL A 201 -6.14 -22.65 3.70
CA VAL A 201 -4.80 -22.02 3.83
C VAL A 201 -3.81 -22.97 4.50
N LYS A 202 -4.25 -23.75 5.50
CA LYS A 202 -3.42 -24.76 6.19
C LYS A 202 -3.01 -25.93 5.29
N GLU A 203 -3.80 -26.26 4.26
CA GLU A 203 -3.42 -27.28 3.27
C GLU A 203 -2.27 -26.82 2.35
N TYR A 204 -2.06 -25.50 2.25
CA TYR A 204 -1.00 -24.89 1.45
C TYR A 204 -0.02 -24.12 2.34
N PRO A 205 1.00 -24.78 2.92
CA PRO A 205 1.82 -24.22 4.01
C PRO A 205 2.62 -22.95 3.63
N ASN A 206 2.82 -22.69 2.34
CA ASN A 206 3.51 -21.48 1.87
C ASN A 206 2.56 -20.34 1.48
N VAL A 207 1.24 -20.50 1.58
CA VAL A 207 0.29 -19.41 1.35
C VAL A 207 0.35 -18.44 2.53
N LYS A 208 0.89 -17.25 2.27
CA LYS A 208 1.06 -16.21 3.30
C LYS A 208 0.37 -14.90 2.98
N TYR A 209 -0.06 -14.71 1.74
CA TYR A 209 -0.65 -13.45 1.30
C TYR A 209 -1.91 -13.66 0.49
N ILE A 210 -2.84 -12.72 0.62
CA ILE A 210 -4.00 -12.58 -0.27
C ILE A 210 -3.85 -11.28 -1.02
N VAL A 211 -4.01 -11.32 -2.35
CA VAL A 211 -4.07 -10.12 -3.19
C VAL A 211 -5.45 -10.03 -3.82
N ILE A 212 -6.09 -8.88 -3.62
CA ILE A 212 -7.43 -8.58 -4.12
C ILE A 212 -7.47 -7.20 -4.77
N ASP A 213 -8.34 -7.03 -5.75
CA ASP A 213 -8.59 -5.73 -6.40
C ASP A 213 -10.08 -5.43 -6.57
N TYR A 214 -10.41 -4.15 -6.67
CA TYR A 214 -11.77 -3.62 -6.79
C TYR A 214 -12.60 -4.31 -7.91
N THR A 215 -12.01 -4.67 -9.05
CA THR A 215 -12.77 -5.21 -10.19
C THR A 215 -13.38 -6.58 -9.90
N LEU A 216 -12.89 -7.30 -8.88
CA LEU A 216 -13.44 -8.59 -8.48
C LEU A 216 -14.87 -8.48 -7.96
N ILE A 217 -15.31 -7.30 -7.49
CA ILE A 217 -16.69 -7.07 -7.06
C ILE A 217 -17.67 -7.35 -8.19
N GLY A 218 -17.41 -6.80 -9.39
CA GLY A 218 -18.21 -7.10 -10.59
C GLY A 218 -18.11 -8.57 -11.03
N LYS A 219 -17.00 -9.24 -10.74
CA LYS A 219 -16.75 -10.65 -11.09
C LYS A 219 -17.30 -11.65 -10.08
N ASN A 220 -17.85 -11.20 -8.95
CA ASN A 220 -18.31 -12.08 -7.86
C ASN A 220 -19.28 -13.19 -8.33
N HIS A 221 -20.14 -12.90 -9.31
CA HIS A 221 -21.02 -13.89 -9.92
C HIS A 221 -20.25 -15.10 -10.49
N ALA A 222 -19.10 -14.86 -11.14
CA ALA A 222 -18.25 -15.91 -11.69
C ALA A 222 -17.53 -16.72 -10.59
N LEU A 223 -17.12 -16.07 -9.49
CA LEU A 223 -16.55 -16.78 -8.34
C LEU A 223 -17.58 -17.72 -7.73
N ARG A 224 -18.82 -17.25 -7.51
CA ARG A 224 -19.93 -18.08 -7.00
C ARG A 224 -20.21 -19.29 -7.89
N PHE A 225 -20.31 -19.05 -9.19
CA PHE A 225 -20.54 -20.08 -10.21
C PHE A 225 -19.48 -21.18 -10.14
N ILE A 226 -18.20 -20.80 -10.07
CA ILE A 226 -17.07 -21.74 -10.00
C ILE A 226 -17.07 -22.47 -8.64
N ALA A 227 -17.37 -21.78 -7.54
CA ALA A 227 -17.36 -22.36 -6.20
C ALA A 227 -18.41 -23.47 -6.01
N GLN A 228 -19.60 -23.29 -6.59
CA GLN A 228 -20.74 -24.18 -6.42
C GLN A 228 -20.97 -25.14 -7.61
N GLY A 229 -20.34 -24.89 -8.76
CA GLY A 229 -20.45 -25.72 -9.95
C GLY A 229 -19.80 -27.11 -9.81
N ASN A 230 -20.18 -28.05 -10.68
CA ASN A 230 -19.50 -29.34 -10.79
C ASN A 230 -18.56 -29.34 -12.00
N LEU A 231 -17.27 -29.10 -11.77
CA LEU A 231 -16.28 -28.96 -12.84
C LEU A 231 -15.96 -30.26 -13.59
N SER A 232 -16.50 -31.40 -13.15
CA SER A 232 -16.36 -32.69 -13.85
C SER A 232 -17.31 -32.87 -15.04
N LYS A 233 -18.27 -31.95 -15.21
CA LYS A 233 -19.29 -32.02 -16.26
C LYS A 233 -19.17 -30.83 -17.22
N GLN A 234 -18.28 -30.96 -18.19
CA GLN A 234 -18.35 -30.14 -19.40
C GLN A 234 -19.60 -30.57 -20.19
N ASP A 235 -20.49 -29.61 -20.48
CA ASP A 235 -21.71 -29.74 -21.29
C ASP A 235 -22.93 -30.44 -20.68
N ASP A 236 -23.49 -29.91 -19.58
CA ASP A 236 -24.84 -30.31 -19.16
C ASP A 236 -25.90 -29.29 -19.61
N LYS A 237 -26.76 -29.66 -20.57
CA LYS A 237 -28.02 -28.93 -20.85
C LYS A 237 -28.88 -28.74 -19.60
N ALA A 238 -28.82 -29.70 -18.67
CA ALA A 238 -29.42 -29.63 -17.36
C ALA A 238 -28.82 -28.51 -16.49
N TYR A 239 -27.57 -28.13 -16.73
CA TYR A 239 -26.88 -27.04 -16.05
C TYR A 239 -27.30 -25.66 -16.60
N GLU A 240 -27.43 -25.53 -17.93
CA GLU A 240 -28.03 -24.34 -18.55
C GLU A 240 -29.50 -24.14 -18.11
N GLU A 241 -30.27 -25.22 -17.94
CA GLU A 241 -31.61 -25.17 -17.36
C GLU A 241 -31.61 -24.84 -15.85
N TRP A 242 -30.63 -25.34 -15.10
CA TRP A 242 -30.43 -24.98 -13.69
C TRP A 242 -29.96 -23.52 -13.49
N LEU A 243 -29.15 -22.97 -14.40
CA LEU A 243 -28.85 -21.53 -14.47
C LEU A 243 -30.06 -20.71 -14.89
N LYS A 244 -31.06 -21.30 -15.54
CA LYS A 244 -32.33 -20.62 -15.82
C LYS A 244 -33.31 -20.70 -14.66
N ASN A 245 -33.11 -21.62 -13.70
CA ASN A 245 -33.94 -21.74 -12.50
C ASN A 245 -33.93 -20.42 -11.69
N PRO A 246 -35.08 -19.75 -11.47
CA PRO A 246 -35.16 -18.52 -10.70
C PRO A 246 -34.80 -18.69 -9.21
N GLU A 247 -34.92 -19.89 -8.65
CA GLU A 247 -34.55 -20.22 -7.25
C GLU A 247 -33.06 -20.57 -7.08
N ASN A 248 -32.24 -20.40 -8.11
CA ASN A 248 -30.84 -20.78 -8.05
C ASN A 248 -30.02 -19.82 -7.14
N PRO A 249 -29.45 -20.31 -6.02
CA PRO A 249 -28.74 -19.47 -5.04
C PRO A 249 -27.42 -18.87 -5.55
N ASN A 250 -26.86 -19.32 -6.69
CA ASN A 250 -25.69 -18.67 -7.30
C ASN A 250 -25.99 -17.71 -8.44
N LYS A 251 -27.25 -17.25 -8.52
CA LYS A 251 -27.58 -15.97 -9.15
C LYS A 251 -27.55 -14.78 -8.20
N ASN A 252 -27.60 -15.04 -6.89
CA ASN A 252 -27.51 -14.01 -5.87
C ASN A 252 -26.01 -13.65 -5.70
N ALA A 253 -25.67 -12.37 -5.92
CA ALA A 253 -24.30 -11.86 -5.83
C ALA A 253 -24.25 -10.59 -4.98
N LEU A 254 -23.10 -9.94 -4.90
CA LEU A 254 -23.03 -8.56 -4.41
C LEU A 254 -23.58 -7.63 -5.51
N GLY A 255 -24.44 -6.70 -5.13
CA GLY A 255 -24.98 -5.68 -6.04
C GLY A 255 -24.12 -4.42 -6.03
N VAL A 256 -23.98 -3.75 -7.17
CA VAL A 256 -23.24 -2.49 -7.27
C VAL A 256 -24.22 -1.34 -7.46
N CYS A 257 -24.29 -0.45 -6.47
CA CYS A 257 -25.18 0.71 -6.41
C CYS A 257 -24.43 1.97 -6.81
N GLN A 258 -24.78 2.52 -7.97
CA GLN A 258 -24.10 3.69 -8.53
C GLN A 258 -24.90 4.98 -8.36
N PHE A 259 -24.21 6.10 -8.20
CA PHE A 259 -24.86 7.41 -8.17
C PHE A 259 -25.35 7.82 -9.57
N GLY A 260 -26.65 8.08 -9.69
CA GLY A 260 -27.32 8.50 -10.93
C GLY A 260 -27.56 10.00 -11.05
N GLY A 261 -27.49 10.77 -9.94
CA GLY A 261 -27.66 12.22 -9.98
C GLY A 261 -27.62 12.91 -8.60
N LYS A 262 -27.43 14.23 -8.61
CA LYS A 262 -27.43 15.14 -7.45
C LYS A 262 -28.40 16.29 -7.70
N SER A 263 -29.21 16.65 -6.70
CA SER A 263 -30.12 17.79 -6.73
C SER A 263 -29.98 18.64 -5.47
N ASP A 264 -29.59 19.90 -5.62
CA ASP A 264 -29.43 20.83 -4.49
C ASP A 264 -30.71 21.64 -4.26
N THR A 265 -31.15 21.72 -3.01
CA THR A 265 -32.36 22.43 -2.57
C THR A 265 -32.11 23.19 -1.27
N ILE A 266 -32.93 24.19 -0.96
CA ILE A 266 -32.85 24.94 0.32
C ILE A 266 -34.08 24.58 1.16
N GLU A 267 -33.88 24.04 2.35
CA GLU A 267 -34.93 23.63 3.27
C GLU A 267 -34.87 24.41 4.60
N LYS A 268 -35.96 24.44 5.36
CA LYS A 268 -35.96 25.02 6.72
C LYS A 268 -35.34 24.02 7.70
N SER A 269 -34.35 24.46 8.46
CA SER A 269 -33.69 23.67 9.50
C SER A 269 -34.57 23.50 10.73
N SER A 270 -34.34 22.41 11.47
CA SER A 270 -34.99 22.13 12.76
C SER A 270 -34.68 23.17 13.85
N ALA A 271 -33.68 24.04 13.62
CA ALA A 271 -33.33 25.16 14.49
C ALA A 271 -33.90 26.52 14.01
N GLY A 272 -34.74 26.54 12.96
CA GLY A 272 -35.44 27.74 12.50
C GLY A 272 -34.70 28.61 11.47
N GLY A 273 -33.56 28.15 10.93
CA GLY A 273 -32.82 28.80 9.82
C GLY A 273 -33.05 28.14 8.46
N SER A 274 -32.42 28.64 7.40
CA SER A 274 -32.38 27.95 6.09
C SER A 274 -31.13 27.08 6.01
N GLU A 275 -31.25 25.87 5.46
CA GLU A 275 -30.16 24.89 5.30
C GLU A 275 -30.11 24.40 3.84
N GLU A 276 -28.91 24.28 3.29
CA GLU A 276 -28.72 23.70 1.95
C GLU A 276 -28.73 22.18 2.09
N VAL A 277 -29.60 21.54 1.31
CA VAL A 277 -29.79 20.09 1.29
C VAL A 277 -29.52 19.58 -0.13
N SER A 278 -28.51 18.73 -0.25
CA SER A 278 -28.15 18.01 -1.45
C SER A 278 -28.79 16.62 -1.42
N LYS A 279 -29.71 16.35 -2.35
CA LYS A 279 -30.30 15.03 -2.58
C LYS A 279 -29.41 14.24 -3.51
N LEU A 280 -28.87 13.13 -3.03
CA LEU A 280 -28.05 12.22 -3.81
C LEU A 280 -28.83 10.96 -4.15
N TYR A 281 -28.89 10.62 -5.43
CA TYR A 281 -29.63 9.46 -5.92
C TYR A 281 -28.68 8.36 -6.33
N PHE A 282 -28.82 7.18 -5.73
CA PHE A 282 -28.24 5.93 -6.23
C PHE A 282 -29.28 5.29 -7.14
N GLY A 283 -29.08 5.43 -8.45
CA GLY A 283 -30.13 5.23 -9.44
C GLY A 283 -30.30 3.78 -9.90
N TYR A 284 -29.28 2.94 -9.73
CA TYR A 284 -29.32 1.54 -10.14
C TYR A 284 -28.34 0.72 -9.28
N CYS A 285 -28.88 -0.16 -8.44
CA CYS A 285 -28.10 -1.26 -7.87
C CYS A 285 -28.08 -2.40 -8.89
N SER A 286 -27.14 -2.33 -9.83
CA SER A 286 -27.02 -3.33 -10.89
C SER A 286 -26.41 -4.62 -10.36
N TYR A 287 -27.03 -5.73 -10.74
CA TYR A 287 -26.41 -7.05 -10.75
C TYR A 287 -25.87 -7.29 -12.16
N PRO A 288 -24.83 -8.10 -12.35
CA PRO A 288 -24.46 -8.56 -13.68
C PRO A 288 -25.72 -9.11 -14.40
N PRO A 289 -25.88 -8.76 -15.69
CA PRO A 289 -27.18 -8.65 -16.32
C PRO A 289 -27.89 -10.01 -16.42
N ASN A 290 -29.01 -10.18 -15.72
CA ASN A 290 -30.00 -11.17 -16.12
C ASN A 290 -31.44 -10.68 -15.90
N LYS A 291 -32.29 -10.94 -16.90
CA LYS A 291 -33.62 -10.31 -17.10
C LYS A 291 -34.74 -10.84 -16.18
N THR A 292 -34.45 -11.70 -15.21
CA THR A 292 -35.49 -12.55 -14.58
C THR A 292 -35.42 -12.73 -13.06
N GLN A 293 -34.70 -11.88 -12.32
CA GLN A 293 -34.75 -11.94 -10.84
C GLN A 293 -35.21 -10.62 -10.23
N ARG A 294 -36.31 -10.72 -9.47
CA ARG A 294 -37.35 -9.71 -9.42
C ARG A 294 -37.90 -9.45 -8.00
N LEU A 295 -37.21 -9.82 -6.90
CA LEU A 295 -37.88 -9.82 -5.57
C LEU A 295 -37.13 -9.31 -4.32
N ASP A 296 -35.81 -9.03 -4.33
CA ASP A 296 -35.08 -8.63 -3.09
C ASP A 296 -34.35 -7.27 -3.17
N TYR A 297 -34.59 -6.47 -4.22
CA TYR A 297 -33.64 -5.45 -4.64
C TYR A 297 -34.04 -4.00 -4.35
N LEU A 298 -33.08 -3.29 -3.76
CA LEU A 298 -32.99 -1.82 -3.70
C LEU A 298 -33.06 -1.26 -5.13
N ALA A 299 -34.16 -0.62 -5.49
CA ALA A 299 -34.33 0.03 -6.79
C ALA A 299 -33.58 1.36 -6.84
N LYS A 300 -33.70 2.13 -5.77
CA LYS A 300 -33.07 3.43 -5.60
C LYS A 300 -32.81 3.67 -4.13
N ILE A 301 -31.68 4.29 -3.82
CA ILE A 301 -31.41 4.82 -2.49
C ILE A 301 -31.21 6.32 -2.63
N GLU A 302 -31.90 7.09 -1.81
CA GLU A 302 -31.82 8.54 -1.78
C GLU A 302 -31.27 8.99 -0.43
N PHE A 303 -30.19 9.77 -0.50
CA PHE A 303 -29.56 10.38 0.65
C PHE A 303 -29.86 11.88 0.63
N ASP A 304 -30.53 12.35 1.69
CA ASP A 304 -30.65 13.77 1.96
C ASP A 304 -29.42 14.19 2.77
N ILE A 305 -28.50 14.89 2.12
CA ILE A 305 -27.26 15.36 2.74
C ILE A 305 -27.41 16.85 3.04
N ALA A 306 -27.28 17.22 4.30
CA ALA A 306 -27.38 18.61 4.73
C ALA A 306 -25.98 19.22 4.92
N LYS A 307 -25.82 20.47 4.50
CA LYS A 307 -24.63 21.29 4.75
C LYS A 307 -24.98 22.34 5.80
N ARG A 308 -24.44 22.21 7.00
CA ARG A 308 -24.64 23.22 8.04
C ARG A 308 -23.55 24.29 7.97
N SER A 309 -23.93 25.54 7.75
CA SER A 309 -23.18 26.69 8.27
C SER A 309 -23.97 27.25 9.44
N VAL A 310 -23.38 27.22 10.64
CA VAL A 310 -24.08 27.63 11.88
C VAL A 310 -23.59 28.98 12.41
N ASP A 311 -22.52 29.54 11.86
CA ASP A 311 -21.96 30.82 12.31
C ASP A 311 -21.99 31.86 11.19
N ILE A 312 -22.88 32.86 11.33
CA ILE A 312 -22.95 34.03 10.42
C ILE A 312 -21.64 34.82 10.36
N ASN A 313 -20.71 34.61 11.30
CA ASN A 313 -19.45 35.32 11.41
C ASN A 313 -18.20 34.44 11.17
N LYS A 314 -18.36 33.13 10.90
CA LYS A 314 -17.25 32.23 10.53
C LYS A 314 -17.68 31.23 9.45
N PRO A 315 -17.33 31.48 8.18
CA PRO A 315 -17.87 30.71 7.05
C PRO A 315 -17.17 29.37 6.75
N ASP A 316 -16.16 28.96 7.52
CA ASP A 316 -15.17 27.97 7.02
C ASP A 316 -15.25 26.54 7.59
N GLU A 317 -16.33 26.16 8.28
CA GLU A 317 -16.52 24.77 8.73
C GLU A 317 -17.88 24.24 8.30
N THR A 318 -18.04 23.98 7.01
CA THR A 318 -19.23 23.29 6.49
C THR A 318 -19.21 21.82 6.93
N GLN A 319 -20.03 21.48 7.93
CA GLN A 319 -20.23 20.09 8.32
C GLN A 319 -21.29 19.46 7.42
N ILE A 320 -20.90 18.40 6.70
CA ILE A 320 -21.79 17.57 5.87
C ILE A 320 -22.31 16.42 6.72
N TYR A 321 -23.62 16.23 6.79
CA TYR A 321 -24.21 15.10 7.52
C TYR A 321 -25.44 14.53 6.79
N VAL A 322 -25.76 13.27 7.07
CA VAL A 322 -26.93 12.59 6.50
C VAL A 322 -28.17 12.94 7.32
N LYS A 323 -29.13 13.59 6.69
CA LYS A 323 -30.41 14.01 7.30
C LYS A 323 -31.45 12.89 7.23
N LYS A 324 -31.57 12.23 6.08
CA LYS A 324 -32.55 11.16 5.84
C LYS A 324 -32.01 10.20 4.79
N ILE A 325 -32.32 8.92 4.95
CA ILE A 325 -32.09 7.88 3.95
C ILE A 325 -33.43 7.27 3.57
N ILE A 326 -33.70 7.29 2.28
CA ILE A 326 -34.93 6.79 1.67
C ILE A 326 -34.55 5.62 0.76
N VAL A 327 -35.32 4.55 0.83
CA VAL A 327 -35.18 3.39 -0.05
C VAL A 327 -36.44 3.24 -0.87
N GLN A 328 -36.26 3.03 -2.17
CA GLN A 328 -37.34 2.58 -3.05
C GLN A 328 -37.06 1.14 -3.46
N GLY A 329 -38.05 0.27 -3.27
CA GLY A 329 -37.99 -1.13 -3.69
C GLY A 329 -38.60 -1.34 -5.08
N TYR A 330 -38.24 -2.46 -5.71
CA TYR A 330 -39.01 -3.03 -6.81
C TYR A 330 -40.12 -3.94 -6.26
N THR A 331 -41.30 -3.94 -6.88
CA THR A 331 -42.39 -4.90 -6.56
C THR A 331 -42.61 -5.86 -7.72
N ASP A 332 -43.31 -6.97 -7.44
CA ASP A 332 -43.67 -8.07 -8.34
C ASP A 332 -44.49 -7.62 -9.58
N LYS A 333 -44.97 -6.38 -9.60
CA LYS A 333 -45.87 -5.87 -10.64
C LYS A 333 -45.08 -5.50 -11.90
N GLU A 334 -45.29 -6.28 -12.97
CA GLU A 334 -44.85 -5.93 -14.31
C GLU A 334 -45.41 -4.56 -14.71
N THR A 335 -44.56 -3.54 -14.75
CA THR A 335 -44.91 -2.27 -15.36
C THR A 335 -43.85 -1.88 -16.38
N TYR A 336 -44.30 -1.83 -17.63
CA TYR A 336 -43.52 -1.51 -18.82
C TYR A 336 -43.35 0.00 -18.94
N SER A 337 -42.10 0.50 -18.84
CA SER A 337 -41.73 1.80 -19.40
C SER A 337 -40.57 1.61 -20.38
N ALA A 338 -40.84 1.84 -21.66
CA ALA A 338 -39.89 1.68 -22.75
C ALA A 338 -39.03 2.95 -22.89
N TYR A 339 -37.88 2.99 -22.22
CA TYR A 339 -36.78 3.88 -22.60
C TYR A 339 -35.68 3.04 -23.25
N TYR A 340 -35.38 3.31 -24.53
CA TYR A 340 -34.42 2.56 -25.36
C TYR A 340 -34.72 1.05 -25.61
N GLY A 341 -35.98 0.62 -25.53
CA GLY A 341 -36.35 -0.77 -25.89
C GLY A 341 -35.83 -1.84 -24.92
N ARG A 342 -35.50 -1.46 -23.67
CA ARG A 342 -35.24 -2.39 -22.57
C ARG A 342 -36.36 -2.25 -21.54
N ASP A 343 -36.85 -3.39 -21.04
CA ASP A 343 -37.81 -3.42 -19.94
C ASP A 343 -37.13 -2.90 -18.67
N VAL A 344 -37.58 -1.75 -18.14
CA VAL A 344 -37.05 -1.17 -16.90
C VAL A 344 -38.11 -1.34 -15.80
N PRO A 345 -37.81 -2.05 -14.71
CA PRO A 345 -38.72 -2.13 -13.56
C PRO A 345 -38.98 -0.73 -12.99
N VAL A 346 -40.23 -0.41 -12.67
CA VAL A 346 -40.60 0.90 -12.09
C VAL A 346 -40.47 0.83 -10.56
N PRO A 347 -39.78 1.77 -9.90
CA PRO A 347 -39.79 1.88 -8.43
C PRO A 347 -41.22 2.15 -7.94
N THR A 348 -41.69 1.42 -6.92
CA THR A 348 -43.14 1.38 -6.61
C THR A 348 -43.50 1.75 -5.18
N GLU A 349 -42.64 1.50 -4.19
CA GLU A 349 -42.89 1.89 -2.80
C GLU A 349 -41.64 2.54 -2.19
N GLU A 350 -41.86 3.71 -1.57
CA GLU A 350 -40.85 4.46 -0.84
C GLU A 350 -40.99 4.16 0.65
N MET A 351 -39.88 3.81 1.29
CA MET A 351 -39.83 3.53 2.73
C MET A 351 -38.56 4.10 3.36
N SER A 352 -38.57 4.25 4.68
CA SER A 352 -37.37 4.60 5.44
C SER A 352 -36.34 3.46 5.44
N LEU A 353 -35.07 3.79 5.64
CA LEU A 353 -34.01 2.78 5.79
C LEU A 353 -34.33 1.75 6.89
N ASP A 354 -34.90 2.19 8.02
CA ASP A 354 -35.22 1.28 9.14
C ASP A 354 -36.39 0.34 8.83
N GLU A 355 -37.37 0.78 8.06
CA GLU A 355 -38.44 -0.09 7.55
C GLU A 355 -37.89 -1.12 6.55
N TRP A 356 -37.01 -0.68 5.65
CA TRP A 356 -36.37 -1.57 4.70
C TRP A 356 -35.53 -2.65 5.41
N LYS A 357 -34.77 -2.29 6.45
CA LYS A 357 -33.97 -3.22 7.26
C LYS A 357 -34.79 -4.32 7.92
N LYS A 358 -35.97 -3.98 8.46
CA LYS A 358 -36.87 -4.96 9.09
C LYS A 358 -37.25 -6.09 8.14
N ASN A 359 -37.31 -5.79 6.84
CA ASN A 359 -37.80 -6.72 5.83
C ASN A 359 -36.67 -7.42 5.05
N HIS A 360 -35.49 -6.81 4.89
CA HIS A 360 -34.47 -7.29 3.93
C HIS A 360 -33.10 -7.63 4.54
N ASN A 361 -32.81 -7.23 5.79
CA ASN A 361 -31.59 -7.60 6.54
C ASN A 361 -30.25 -7.60 5.74
N GLY A 362 -30.04 -6.63 4.83
CA GLY A 362 -28.83 -6.51 4.01
C GLY A 362 -27.98 -5.29 4.37
N SER A 363 -26.70 -5.26 3.98
CA SER A 363 -25.80 -4.13 4.24
C SER A 363 -25.44 -3.38 2.96
N LEU A 364 -25.24 -2.07 3.08
CA LEU A 364 -24.66 -1.22 2.06
C LEU A 364 -23.30 -0.74 2.55
N LEU A 365 -22.26 -1.08 1.80
CA LEU A 365 -20.87 -0.89 2.19
C LEU A 365 -20.08 -0.28 1.02
N GLY A 366 -18.80 -0.01 1.22
CA GLY A 366 -17.93 0.40 0.13
C GLY A 366 -16.47 0.10 0.43
N ILE A 367 -15.69 0.08 -0.65
CA ILE A 367 -14.24 -0.11 -0.60
C ILE A 367 -13.53 1.07 0.05
N GLN A 368 -14.19 2.24 0.09
CA GLN A 368 -13.73 3.46 0.75
C GLN A 368 -14.69 3.84 1.89
N SER A 369 -14.29 4.77 2.74
CA SER A 369 -15.17 5.27 3.80
C SER A 369 -16.40 5.96 3.21
N PHE A 370 -17.53 5.88 3.92
CA PHE A 370 -18.76 6.57 3.55
C PHE A 370 -18.49 8.07 3.31
N GLY A 371 -17.71 8.70 4.19
CA GLY A 371 -17.36 10.12 4.09
C GLY A 371 -16.58 10.46 2.81
N ASP A 372 -15.62 9.61 2.43
CA ASP A 372 -14.84 9.81 1.20
C ASP A 372 -15.73 9.72 -0.03
N VAL A 373 -16.61 8.70 -0.10
CA VAL A 373 -17.53 8.51 -1.23
C VAL A 373 -18.54 9.66 -1.31
N ILE A 374 -19.13 10.09 -0.19
CA ILE A 374 -20.06 11.23 -0.20
C ILE A 374 -19.33 12.52 -0.59
N THR A 375 -18.14 12.79 -0.06
CA THR A 375 -17.36 13.99 -0.41
C THR A 375 -17.01 14.00 -1.89
N CYS A 376 -16.58 12.86 -2.42
CA CYS A 376 -16.34 12.60 -3.83
C CYS A 376 -17.57 12.98 -4.67
N VAL A 377 -18.76 12.47 -4.33
CA VAL A 377 -19.99 12.79 -5.09
C VAL A 377 -20.44 14.24 -4.93
N MET A 378 -20.26 14.83 -3.76
CA MET A 378 -20.69 16.19 -3.45
C MET A 378 -19.85 17.27 -4.15
N ARG A 379 -18.61 16.95 -4.56
CA ARG A 379 -17.67 17.85 -5.24
C ARG A 379 -18.09 18.26 -6.66
N ASP A 380 -19.13 17.64 -7.21
CA ASP A 380 -19.79 18.05 -8.47
C ASP A 380 -18.90 18.09 -9.71
N ASP A 381 -17.94 17.17 -9.82
CA ASP A 381 -17.05 17.10 -10.99
C ASP A 381 -17.67 16.20 -12.08
N PHE A 382 -18.58 16.77 -12.89
CA PHE A 382 -19.06 16.16 -14.14
C PHE A 382 -17.94 16.16 -15.19
N SER A 383 -16.84 15.45 -14.94
CA SER A 383 -15.74 15.27 -15.89
C SER A 383 -16.10 14.32 -17.07
N GLY A 384 -17.38 13.97 -17.22
CA GLY A 384 -17.86 13.09 -18.28
C GLY A 384 -17.60 11.60 -18.03
N ASN A 385 -16.96 11.22 -16.91
CA ASN A 385 -16.74 9.83 -16.54
C ASN A 385 -17.60 9.46 -15.32
N PHE A 386 -18.56 8.54 -15.50
CA PHE A 386 -19.57 8.19 -14.48
C PHE A 386 -19.00 7.37 -13.31
N TRP A 387 -17.79 6.82 -13.47
CA TRP A 387 -17.22 5.83 -12.54
C TRP A 387 -16.31 6.46 -11.46
N TYR A 388 -15.77 7.66 -11.69
CA TYR A 388 -14.74 8.26 -10.84
C TYR A 388 -15.05 9.73 -10.50
N CYS A 389 -14.62 10.19 -9.33
CA CYS A 389 -14.70 11.62 -8.97
C CYS A 389 -13.49 12.45 -9.42
N ASP A 390 -12.37 11.80 -9.73
CA ASP A 390 -11.19 12.45 -10.29
C ASP A 390 -10.52 11.47 -11.27
N PRO A 391 -10.19 11.84 -12.51
CA PRO A 391 -9.45 10.96 -13.41
C PRO A 391 -8.04 10.62 -12.91
N ARG A 392 -7.52 11.31 -11.88
CA ARG A 392 -6.20 11.04 -11.26
C ARG A 392 -6.29 10.16 -10.01
N PHE A 393 -7.46 10.00 -9.42
CA PHE A 393 -7.66 9.23 -8.18
C PHE A 393 -8.91 8.34 -8.33
N PRO A 394 -8.81 7.02 -8.17
CA PRO A 394 -9.94 6.13 -8.38
C PRO A 394 -10.83 6.10 -7.14
N MET A 395 -11.36 7.27 -6.76
CA MET A 395 -12.45 7.33 -5.80
C MET A 395 -13.73 6.91 -6.52
N PHE A 396 -14.34 5.84 -6.03
CA PHE A 396 -15.46 5.18 -6.67
C PHE A 396 -16.78 5.84 -6.29
N ARG A 397 -17.63 6.08 -7.29
CA ARG A 397 -19.00 6.61 -7.10
C ARG A 397 -20.00 5.49 -6.93
N GLU A 398 -19.74 4.59 -6.00
CA GLU A 398 -20.62 3.45 -5.77
C GLU A 398 -20.51 2.85 -4.38
N PHE A 399 -21.60 2.20 -4.00
CA PHE A 399 -21.67 1.33 -2.85
C PHE A 399 -21.95 -0.10 -3.30
N VAL A 400 -21.58 -1.03 -2.45
CA VAL A 400 -21.73 -2.46 -2.64
C VAL A 400 -22.82 -2.94 -1.71
N TYR A 401 -23.90 -3.43 -2.29
CA TYR A 401 -24.99 -4.05 -1.56
C TYR A 401 -24.65 -5.53 -1.28
N ALA A 402 -24.63 -5.88 0.01
CA ALA A 402 -24.38 -7.21 0.54
C ALA A 402 -25.65 -7.76 1.22
N PRO A 403 -26.42 -8.62 0.53
CA PRO A 403 -27.53 -9.37 1.11
C PRO A 403 -27.13 -10.15 2.38
N ASN A 404 -28.09 -10.44 3.26
CA ASN A 404 -27.88 -11.14 4.54
C ASN A 404 -26.98 -12.38 4.41
N GLU A 405 -27.32 -13.26 3.47
CA GLU A 405 -26.57 -14.50 3.24
C GLU A 405 -25.11 -14.24 2.85
N PHE A 406 -24.77 -13.06 2.33
CA PHE A 406 -23.43 -12.74 1.81
C PHE A 406 -22.57 -11.90 2.73
N GLN A 407 -23.14 -11.33 3.79
CA GLN A 407 -22.40 -10.39 4.64
C GLN A 407 -21.21 -11.05 5.35
N ASN A 408 -21.27 -12.35 5.65
CA ASN A 408 -20.27 -13.02 6.47
C ASN A 408 -19.11 -13.64 5.69
N HIS A 409 -19.17 -13.68 4.36
CA HIS A 409 -18.14 -14.34 3.54
C HIS A 409 -16.80 -13.61 3.56
N MET A 410 -15.71 -14.36 3.32
CA MET A 410 -14.36 -13.78 3.22
C MET A 410 -14.27 -12.66 2.19
N PHE A 411 -14.93 -12.80 1.04
CA PHE A 411 -14.99 -11.74 0.03
C PHE A 411 -15.48 -10.42 0.62
N THR A 412 -16.65 -10.42 1.27
CA THR A 412 -17.24 -9.22 1.86
C THR A 412 -16.32 -8.60 2.92
N LYS A 413 -15.74 -9.42 3.80
CA LYS A 413 -14.84 -8.96 4.88
C LYS A 413 -13.52 -8.39 4.35
N LEU A 414 -12.88 -9.05 3.39
CA LEU A 414 -11.61 -8.60 2.78
C LEU A 414 -11.76 -7.29 1.99
N TYR A 415 -12.90 -7.10 1.31
CA TYR A 415 -13.12 -5.91 0.48
C TYR A 415 -13.72 -4.73 1.23
N LEU A 416 -14.67 -5.01 2.12
CA LEU A 416 -15.58 -3.98 2.65
C LEU A 416 -15.43 -3.81 4.17
N GLY A 417 -14.67 -4.68 4.83
CA GLY A 417 -14.53 -4.72 6.29
C GLY A 417 -13.83 -3.50 6.88
N GLU A 418 -12.76 -3.01 6.24
CA GLU A 418 -11.92 -1.92 6.77
C GLU A 418 -12.71 -0.63 7.05
N HIS A 419 -13.65 -0.29 6.17
CA HIS A 419 -14.41 0.95 6.28
C HIS A 419 -15.79 0.77 6.91
N ALA A 420 -16.12 -0.44 7.35
CA ALA A 420 -17.46 -0.78 7.81
C ALA A 420 -17.96 0.08 8.98
N ASP A 421 -17.05 0.62 9.81
CA ASP A 421 -17.41 1.58 10.88
C ASP A 421 -18.09 2.84 10.32
N SER A 422 -17.57 3.38 9.22
CA SER A 422 -18.13 4.58 8.58
C SER A 422 -19.54 4.34 8.04
N TYR A 423 -19.84 3.11 7.60
CA TYR A 423 -21.18 2.70 7.15
C TYR A 423 -22.09 2.37 8.34
N ALA A 424 -21.55 1.72 9.38
CA ALA A 424 -22.30 1.40 10.60
C ALA A 424 -22.80 2.67 11.31
N GLN A 425 -22.01 3.76 11.32
CA GLN A 425 -22.42 5.06 11.84
C GLN A 425 -23.65 5.64 11.13
N GLN A 426 -23.82 5.35 9.84
CA GLN A 426 -24.99 5.76 9.04
C GLN A 426 -26.12 4.73 9.08
N GLY A 427 -25.96 3.67 9.89
CA GLY A 427 -26.87 2.54 9.92
C GLY A 427 -26.91 1.75 8.61
N LEU A 428 -25.89 1.83 7.76
CA LEU A 428 -25.86 1.11 6.48
C LEU A 428 -25.29 -0.31 6.59
N CYS A 429 -24.57 -0.62 7.66
CA CYS A 429 -24.13 -1.99 7.93
C CYS A 429 -24.91 -2.67 9.06
N ASN A 430 -25.51 -3.82 8.74
CA ASN A 430 -26.31 -4.64 9.64
C ASN A 430 -25.59 -5.89 10.17
N ALA A 431 -24.44 -6.26 9.59
CA ALA A 431 -23.69 -7.42 10.06
C ALA A 431 -23.18 -7.26 11.49
N ASP A 432 -23.11 -8.35 12.25
CA ASP A 432 -22.58 -8.33 13.62
C ASP A 432 -21.10 -7.88 13.68
N TRP A 433 -20.31 -8.21 12.66
CA TRP A 433 -18.90 -7.80 12.55
C TRP A 433 -18.73 -6.31 12.23
N CYS A 434 -19.80 -5.59 11.86
CA CYS A 434 -19.74 -4.14 11.69
C CYS A 434 -19.76 -3.40 13.03
N LYS A 435 -20.39 -3.97 14.06
CA LYS A 435 -20.45 -3.40 15.41
C LYS A 435 -19.19 -3.68 16.24
N ASP A 436 -18.43 -4.69 15.84
CA ASP A 436 -17.28 -5.20 16.57
C ASP A 436 -16.11 -5.46 15.60
N PRO A 437 -15.18 -4.50 15.47
CA PRO A 437 -14.02 -4.64 14.59
C PRO A 437 -13.20 -5.91 14.84
N SER A 438 -13.18 -6.44 16.08
CA SER A 438 -12.46 -7.68 16.43
C SER A 438 -13.03 -8.93 15.76
N LYS A 439 -14.24 -8.85 15.17
CA LYS A 439 -14.92 -9.95 14.47
C LYS A 439 -14.78 -9.88 12.94
N ARG A 440 -14.06 -8.91 12.38
CA ARG A 440 -13.91 -8.75 10.92
C ARG A 440 -12.96 -9.79 10.34
N LEU A 441 -11.66 -9.65 10.60
CA LEU A 441 -10.59 -10.56 10.20
C LEU A 441 -9.60 -10.63 11.36
N LYS A 442 -9.33 -11.83 11.86
CA LYS A 442 -8.42 -12.11 12.98
C LYS A 442 -7.08 -12.67 12.49
N ASN A 443 -7.13 -13.51 11.47
CA ASN A 443 -5.99 -14.21 10.88
C ASN A 443 -5.40 -13.46 9.67
N TRP A 444 -5.94 -12.31 9.26
CA TRP A 444 -5.43 -11.54 8.13
C TRP A 444 -5.23 -10.07 8.50
N LYS A 445 -4.06 -9.53 8.13
CA LYS A 445 -3.69 -8.12 8.34
C LYS A 445 -3.46 -7.43 7.01
N LEU A 446 -4.09 -6.27 6.79
CA LEU A 446 -3.80 -5.43 5.64
C LEU A 446 -2.38 -4.86 5.77
N VAL A 447 -1.52 -5.14 4.80
CA VAL A 447 -0.11 -4.70 4.78
C VAL A 447 0.19 -3.73 3.63
N TRP A 448 -0.70 -3.66 2.65
CA TRP A 448 -0.61 -2.72 1.55
C TRP A 448 -2.00 -2.39 1.01
N ASP A 449 -2.25 -1.11 0.76
CA ASP A 449 -3.43 -0.57 0.09
C ASP A 449 -2.95 0.53 -0.85
N ASN A 450 -3.35 0.47 -2.11
CA ASN A 450 -3.06 1.54 -3.07
C ASN A 450 -4.32 2.17 -3.65
N ASN A 451 -4.17 3.43 -4.03
CA ASN A 451 -5.17 4.19 -4.79
C ASN A 451 -6.57 4.07 -4.16
N TYR A 452 -6.67 4.33 -2.86
CA TYR A 452 -7.94 4.31 -2.14
C TYR A 452 -8.68 2.96 -2.22
N GLY A 453 -7.97 1.84 -2.05
CA GLY A 453 -8.56 0.51 -2.01
C GLY A 453 -8.69 -0.19 -3.36
N PHE A 454 -8.03 0.32 -4.41
CA PHE A 454 -8.07 -0.34 -5.72
C PHE A 454 -7.40 -1.73 -5.66
N ILE A 455 -6.22 -1.85 -5.06
CA ILE A 455 -5.59 -3.14 -4.71
C ILE A 455 -5.25 -3.18 -3.24
N ARG A 456 -5.53 -4.33 -2.64
CA ARG A 456 -5.19 -4.63 -1.26
C ARG A 456 -4.40 -5.92 -1.16
N ILE A 457 -3.37 -5.88 -0.33
CA ILE A 457 -2.53 -7.04 0.00
C ILE A 457 -2.67 -7.32 1.48
N TRP A 458 -3.14 -8.51 1.79
CA TRP A 458 -3.32 -9.02 3.14
C TRP A 458 -2.23 -10.05 3.43
N LYS A 459 -1.65 -9.99 4.63
CA LYS A 459 -0.69 -10.98 5.14
C LYS A 459 -1.39 -11.86 6.16
N LEU A 460 -1.12 -13.16 6.11
CA LEU A 460 -1.57 -14.12 7.11
C LEU A 460 -0.94 -13.78 8.46
N ALA A 461 -1.76 -13.41 9.43
CA ALA A 461 -1.39 -13.37 10.83
C ALA A 461 -1.25 -14.83 11.29
N MET A 462 -0.01 -15.29 11.44
CA MET A 462 0.24 -16.67 11.84
C MET A 462 -0.23 -16.85 13.27
N GLN A 463 -1.18 -17.77 13.51
CA GLN A 463 -1.44 -18.23 14.87
C GLN A 463 -0.24 -19.05 15.36
N CYS A 464 0.29 -18.71 16.52
CA CYS A 464 1.46 -19.35 17.11
C CYS A 464 1.05 -20.07 18.38
N ASP A 465 1.41 -21.35 18.49
CA ASP A 465 1.30 -22.09 19.74
C ASP A 465 2.50 -21.82 20.66
N SER A 466 3.61 -21.30 20.10
CA SER A 466 4.81 -20.86 20.81
C SER A 466 5.62 -19.87 19.95
N ASP A 467 6.53 -19.10 20.56
CA ASP A 467 7.37 -18.10 19.87
C ASP A 467 8.17 -18.66 18.68
N ASN A 468 8.59 -19.92 18.76
CA ASN A 468 9.37 -20.59 17.71
C ASN A 468 8.58 -20.81 16.40
N ASN A 469 7.26 -20.66 16.44
CA ASN A 469 6.39 -20.77 15.27
C ASN A 469 6.35 -19.48 14.45
N CYS A 470 6.83 -18.37 15.02
CA CYS A 470 6.96 -17.09 14.35
C CYS A 470 8.36 -16.94 13.76
N ASP A 471 8.55 -16.02 12.81
CA ASP A 471 9.90 -15.59 12.43
C ASP A 471 10.53 -14.84 13.60
N THR A 472 11.27 -15.55 14.46
CA THR A 472 11.83 -15.01 15.69
C THR A 472 12.83 -13.87 15.46
N THR A 473 13.26 -13.63 14.22
CA THR A 473 14.14 -12.48 13.90
C THR A 473 13.36 -11.18 13.79
N SER A 474 12.08 -11.23 13.39
CA SER A 474 11.26 -10.05 13.10
C SER A 474 9.93 -10.01 13.86
N GLN A 475 9.49 -11.12 14.46
CA GLN A 475 8.17 -11.31 15.06
C GLN A 475 8.24 -12.12 16.39
N TYR A 476 7.19 -12.06 17.20
CA TYR A 476 7.00 -12.84 18.43
C TYR A 476 5.53 -13.27 18.57
N CYS A 477 5.25 -14.24 19.44
CA CYS A 477 3.89 -14.70 19.71
C CYS A 477 3.26 -13.88 20.83
N ASP A 478 2.21 -13.11 20.54
CA ASP A 478 1.51 -12.34 21.57
C ASP A 478 0.59 -13.19 22.45
N GLU A 479 0.06 -12.59 23.52
CA GLU A 479 -0.84 -13.25 24.47
C GLU A 479 -2.13 -13.78 23.82
N THR A 480 -2.46 -13.31 22.61
CA THR A 480 -3.61 -13.75 21.84
C THR A 480 -3.29 -14.90 20.88
N LYS A 481 -2.06 -15.43 20.93
CA LYS A 481 -1.54 -16.50 20.08
C LYS A 481 -1.37 -16.10 18.61
N HIS A 482 -0.95 -14.86 18.34
CA HIS A 482 -0.64 -14.40 16.99
C HIS A 482 0.80 -13.91 16.86
N CYS A 483 1.42 -14.19 15.71
CA CYS A 483 2.74 -13.67 15.35
C CYS A 483 2.61 -12.19 14.99
N VAL A 484 3.17 -11.34 15.83
CA VAL A 484 3.18 -9.88 15.68
C VAL A 484 4.61 -9.36 15.56
N ASP A 485 4.78 -8.25 14.85
CA ASP A 485 6.11 -7.67 14.60
C ASP A 485 6.74 -7.17 15.90
N LYS A 486 8.05 -7.40 16.04
CA LYS A 486 8.81 -6.93 17.21
C LYS A 486 8.87 -5.40 17.26
N LYS A 487 8.70 -4.87 18.47
CA LYS A 487 8.67 -3.45 18.79
C LYS A 487 10.03 -2.79 18.62
N LYS A 488 10.01 -1.52 18.21
CA LYS A 488 11.20 -0.70 17.96
C LYS A 488 11.70 -0.04 19.25
N GLU A 489 12.89 0.55 19.22
CA GLU A 489 13.49 1.22 20.38
C GLU A 489 12.57 2.31 20.97
N LYS A 490 12.48 2.37 22.31
CA LYS A 490 11.63 3.29 23.10
C LYS A 490 10.12 3.00 23.08
N GLU A 491 9.66 1.99 22.34
CA GLU A 491 8.26 1.55 22.38
C GLU A 491 7.96 0.74 23.65
N ALA A 492 6.72 0.82 24.15
CA ALA A 492 6.34 0.19 25.40
C ALA A 492 6.28 -1.34 25.29
N CYS A 493 6.79 -2.07 26.29
CA CYS A 493 6.87 -3.54 26.28
C CYS A 493 6.56 -4.14 27.66
N ALA A 494 6.13 -5.40 27.70
CA ALA A 494 5.96 -6.15 28.95
C ALA A 494 7.05 -7.21 29.18
N ASN A 495 7.59 -7.81 28.11
CA ASN A 495 8.67 -8.80 28.19
C ASN A 495 9.70 -8.67 27.03
N ASN A 496 10.84 -9.38 27.16
CA ASN A 496 11.97 -9.28 26.24
C ASN A 496 11.67 -9.76 24.81
N THR A 497 10.74 -10.71 24.63
CA THR A 497 10.44 -11.27 23.30
C THR A 497 9.72 -10.25 22.41
N GLU A 498 9.03 -9.28 23.01
CA GLU A 498 8.37 -8.18 22.31
C GLU A 498 9.33 -7.22 21.59
N CYS A 499 10.59 -7.12 22.01
CA CYS A 499 11.52 -6.10 21.53
C CYS A 499 12.44 -6.64 20.43
N ALA A 500 12.66 -5.85 19.36
CA ALA A 500 13.58 -6.21 18.27
C ALA A 500 15.03 -6.38 18.77
N SER A 501 15.39 -5.65 19.82
CA SER A 501 16.66 -5.75 20.54
C SER A 501 16.75 -6.94 21.50
N GLY A 502 15.63 -7.61 21.81
CA GLY A 502 15.54 -8.65 22.83
C GLY A 502 15.57 -8.15 24.27
N ILE A 503 15.43 -6.84 24.50
CA ILE A 503 15.56 -6.24 25.84
C ILE A 503 14.38 -5.30 26.10
N CYS A 504 13.53 -5.71 27.04
CA CYS A 504 12.42 -4.93 27.59
C CYS A 504 12.72 -4.54 29.04
N GLU A 505 12.97 -3.26 29.28
CA GLU A 505 13.39 -2.77 30.58
C GLU A 505 12.68 -1.46 30.92
N ASN A 506 12.15 -1.36 32.15
CA ASN A 506 11.30 -0.24 32.58
C ASN A 506 10.08 -0.03 31.66
N LYS A 507 9.49 -1.14 31.20
CA LYS A 507 8.36 -1.17 30.25
C LYS A 507 8.63 -0.50 28.91
N ALA A 508 9.89 -0.40 28.47
CA ALA A 508 10.25 0.12 27.16
C ALA A 508 11.36 -0.71 26.50
N CYS A 509 11.30 -0.87 25.18
CA CYS A 509 12.31 -1.61 24.42
C CYS A 509 13.63 -0.83 24.36
N ARG A 510 14.73 -1.45 24.79
CA ARG A 510 16.07 -0.85 24.88
C ARG A 510 17.11 -1.61 24.09
N LYS A 511 18.22 -0.97 23.74
CA LYS A 511 19.27 -1.58 22.91
C LYS A 511 20.25 -2.46 23.71
N GLU A 512 20.49 -2.22 25.01
CA GLU A 512 21.37 -2.99 25.92
C GLU A 512 20.91 -2.93 27.41
N HIS A 513 21.29 -3.92 28.25
CA HIS A 513 21.02 -4.02 29.70
C HIS A 513 22.20 -3.42 30.49
N LEU A 514 21.95 -2.38 31.30
CA LEU A 514 23.00 -1.69 32.05
C LEU A 514 23.27 -2.39 33.39
N LYS A 515 24.55 -2.56 33.75
CA LYS A 515 25.04 -3.26 34.95
C LYS A 515 24.90 -2.39 36.20
N ASN A 516 24.55 -3.02 37.33
CA ASN A 516 24.36 -2.35 38.63
C ASN A 516 25.70 -1.99 39.29
N ASP A 517 25.65 -1.05 40.24
CA ASP A 517 26.81 -0.68 41.05
C ASP A 517 27.36 -1.91 41.81
N GLY A 518 28.67 -2.15 41.71
CA GLY A 518 29.35 -3.33 42.24
C GLY A 518 29.60 -4.46 41.22
N GLU A 519 29.00 -4.40 40.03
CA GLU A 519 29.21 -5.40 38.97
C GLU A 519 30.42 -5.08 38.09
N GLN A 520 31.03 -6.13 37.52
CA GLN A 520 32.22 -5.96 36.69
C GLN A 520 31.90 -5.32 35.33
N CYS A 521 32.69 -4.33 34.95
CA CYS A 521 32.55 -3.58 33.70
C CYS A 521 33.90 -3.44 33.00
N MET A 522 33.88 -3.21 31.68
CA MET A 522 35.10 -2.85 30.93
C MET A 522 35.13 -1.41 30.47
N ILE A 523 33.95 -0.82 30.20
CA ILE A 523 33.79 0.59 29.83
C ILE A 523 32.61 1.19 30.59
N SER A 524 32.68 2.50 30.86
CA SER A 524 31.70 3.22 31.69
C SER A 524 30.25 3.12 31.19
N SER A 525 30.03 3.03 29.87
CA SER A 525 28.70 2.89 29.27
C SER A 525 28.00 1.57 29.58
N GLU A 526 28.70 0.59 30.16
CA GLU A 526 28.10 -0.67 30.63
C GLU A 526 27.41 -0.51 31.99
N CYS A 527 27.63 0.59 32.73
CA CYS A 527 27.17 0.78 34.10
C CYS A 527 25.95 1.70 34.19
N LEU A 528 25.01 1.41 35.11
CA LEU A 528 23.90 2.29 35.49
C LEU A 528 24.38 3.65 36.01
N SER A 529 25.50 3.68 36.72
CA SER A 529 26.18 4.91 37.15
C SER A 529 26.96 5.63 36.06
N ASN A 530 27.06 5.03 34.86
CA ASN A 530 27.93 5.42 33.76
C ASN A 530 29.40 5.64 34.19
N ASN A 531 29.88 4.89 35.20
CA ASN A 531 31.23 5.00 35.74
C ASN A 531 31.78 3.60 36.03
N CYS A 532 32.73 3.17 35.21
CA CYS A 532 33.47 1.93 35.38
C CYS A 532 34.86 2.23 35.95
N LEU A 533 35.09 1.95 37.23
CA LEU A 533 36.36 2.17 37.92
C LEU A 533 36.94 0.85 38.40
N ASN A 534 38.20 0.60 38.05
CA ASN A 534 38.90 -0.66 38.35
C ASN A 534 38.11 -1.91 37.92
N ASN A 535 37.48 -1.82 36.74
CA ASN A 535 36.59 -2.84 36.17
C ASN A 535 35.35 -3.14 37.02
N VAL A 536 34.86 -2.19 37.82
CA VAL A 536 33.64 -2.31 38.63
C VAL A 536 32.79 -1.05 38.48
N CYS A 537 31.47 -1.21 38.34
CA CYS A 537 30.53 -0.10 38.29
C CYS A 537 30.46 0.59 39.66
N VAL A 538 30.71 1.90 39.73
CA VAL A 538 30.69 2.65 40.99
C VAL A 538 29.90 3.94 40.87
N LYS A 539 29.38 4.41 42.01
CA LYS A 539 28.56 5.63 42.10
C LYS A 539 29.38 6.94 42.17
N THR A 540 30.68 6.83 42.45
CA THR A 540 31.61 7.97 42.59
C THR A 540 31.90 8.63 41.24
N SER A 541 31.93 9.96 41.20
CA SER A 541 32.25 10.68 39.96
C SER A 541 33.72 10.50 39.57
N CYS A 542 33.99 10.43 38.26
CA CYS A 542 35.34 10.24 37.74
C CYS A 542 36.35 11.29 38.28
N LEU A 543 35.89 12.51 38.58
CA LEU A 543 36.74 13.59 39.08
C LEU A 543 37.22 13.38 40.52
N GLU A 544 36.44 12.70 41.36
CA GLU A 544 36.84 12.36 42.73
C GLU A 544 38.05 11.41 42.74
N LYS A 545 38.25 10.59 41.69
CA LYS A 545 39.47 9.76 41.49
C LYS A 545 40.75 10.62 41.52
N TYR A 546 40.65 11.86 41.04
CA TYR A 546 41.75 12.81 40.95
C TYR A 546 41.72 13.84 42.08
N ASN A 547 40.89 13.64 43.10
CA ASN A 547 40.67 14.57 44.21
C ASN A 547 40.20 15.96 43.74
N ILE A 548 39.40 15.98 42.67
CA ILE A 548 38.80 17.19 42.07
C ILE A 548 37.31 17.19 42.39
N SER A 549 36.81 18.29 42.96
CA SER A 549 35.40 18.41 43.33
C SER A 549 34.53 18.77 42.12
N GLU A 550 33.28 18.32 42.11
CA GLU A 550 32.32 18.50 41.00
C GLU A 550 31.95 19.98 40.71
N ASP A 551 32.19 20.90 41.66
CA ASP A 551 32.06 22.36 41.47
C ASP A 551 33.27 22.98 40.74
N THR A 552 34.25 22.17 40.32
CA THR A 552 35.46 22.63 39.61
C THR A 552 35.20 22.78 38.12
N ILE A 553 35.38 23.99 37.60
CA ILE A 553 35.20 24.27 36.17
C ILE A 553 36.47 23.87 35.42
N ALA A 554 36.34 23.03 34.41
CA ALA A 554 37.46 22.61 33.60
C ALA A 554 37.73 23.64 32.49
N PHE A 555 38.95 24.17 32.47
CA PHE A 555 39.39 25.17 31.49
C PHE A 555 40.43 24.55 30.55
N LEU A 556 40.00 24.24 29.32
CA LEU A 556 40.85 23.68 28.27
C LEU A 556 41.49 24.80 27.45
N GLN A 557 42.82 24.83 27.41
CA GLN A 557 43.63 25.85 26.75
C GLN A 557 44.86 25.25 26.04
N MET A 558 45.50 26.05 25.20
CA MET A 558 46.75 25.70 24.50
C MET A 558 47.72 26.88 24.53
N ASP A 559 49.02 26.59 24.51
CA ASP A 559 50.05 27.61 24.36
C ASP A 559 49.98 28.29 22.99
N GLY A 560 50.16 29.61 22.95
CA GLY A 560 50.03 30.41 21.72
C GLY A 560 48.60 30.77 21.30
N CYS A 561 47.58 30.32 22.04
CA CYS A 561 46.18 30.69 21.80
C CYS A 561 45.86 32.12 22.30
N GLY A 562 45.62 33.05 21.36
CA GLY A 562 45.35 34.46 21.67
C GLY A 562 44.12 34.70 22.55
N PHE A 563 43.03 33.95 22.33
CA PHE A 563 41.84 34.02 23.18
C PHE A 563 42.05 33.40 24.56
N CYS A 564 42.87 32.33 24.65
CA CYS A 564 43.21 31.71 25.92
C CYS A 564 43.98 32.69 26.80
N THR A 565 44.95 33.44 26.25
CA THR A 565 45.67 34.50 26.95
C THR A 565 44.75 35.59 27.50
N LYS A 566 43.68 35.94 26.77
CA LYS A 566 42.68 36.90 27.24
C LYS A 566 41.79 36.35 28.36
N MET A 567 41.60 35.03 28.43
CA MET A 567 40.79 34.39 29.47
C MET A 567 41.56 34.10 30.77
N LYS A 568 42.88 33.89 30.73
CA LYS A 568 43.68 33.60 31.94
C LYS A 568 43.46 34.61 33.09
N PRO A 569 43.44 35.95 32.85
CA PRO A 569 43.19 36.91 33.93
C PRO A 569 41.79 36.81 34.52
N LEU A 570 40.77 36.47 33.70
CA LEU A 570 39.39 36.29 34.16
C LEU A 570 39.25 35.03 35.02
N VAL A 571 39.90 33.94 34.61
CA VAL A 571 39.95 32.69 35.41
C VAL A 571 40.58 32.99 36.77
N GLN A 572 41.73 33.67 36.78
CA GLN A 572 42.43 34.04 38.02
C GLN A 572 41.60 34.99 38.90
N GLU A 573 40.86 35.93 38.31
CA GLU A 573 39.95 36.81 39.05
C GLU A 573 38.84 36.01 39.77
N LEU A 574 38.27 35.00 39.09
CA LEU A 574 37.27 34.12 39.69
C LEU A 574 37.88 33.16 40.72
N GLU A 575 39.08 32.64 40.49
CA GLU A 575 39.80 31.87 41.52
C GLU A 575 39.99 32.67 42.81
N ASN A 576 40.35 33.95 42.70
CA ASN A 576 40.46 34.86 43.85
C ASN A 576 39.12 35.13 44.54
N LYS A 577 37.99 34.99 43.84
CA LYS A 577 36.63 35.06 44.40
C LYS A 577 36.14 33.72 44.97
N GLY A 578 36.97 32.67 44.93
CA GLY A 578 36.70 31.37 45.53
C GLY A 578 36.12 30.31 44.58
N TYR A 579 36.09 30.55 43.27
CA TYR A 579 35.73 29.52 42.29
C TYR A 579 36.91 28.58 42.04
N LYS A 580 36.63 27.29 41.79
CA LYS A 580 37.67 26.29 41.52
C LYS A 580 37.80 26.05 40.02
N PHE A 581 39.04 26.00 39.52
CA PHE A 581 39.32 25.69 38.13
C PHE A 581 40.31 24.55 37.98
N LEU A 582 40.02 23.64 37.04
CA LEU A 582 40.95 22.64 36.55
C LEU A 582 41.60 23.17 35.26
N TRP A 583 42.84 23.62 35.37
CA TRP A 583 43.61 24.18 34.26
C TRP A 583 44.18 23.08 33.36
N ILE A 584 43.59 22.84 32.20
CA ILE A 584 44.02 21.80 31.26
C ILE A 584 44.73 22.45 30.08
N ASN A 585 46.06 22.34 30.04
CA ASN A 585 46.82 22.71 28.85
C ASN A 585 46.93 21.49 27.93
N THR A 586 46.71 21.65 26.63
CA THR A 586 46.87 20.56 25.65
C THR A 586 48.28 19.98 25.60
N ALA A 587 49.30 20.74 26.05
CA ALA A 587 50.67 20.26 26.20
C ALA A 587 50.91 19.44 27.48
N ASP A 588 50.01 19.50 28.46
CA ASP A 588 50.10 18.78 29.74
C ASP A 588 49.40 17.42 29.62
N SER A 589 50.19 16.37 29.39
CA SER A 589 49.68 15.01 29.19
C SER A 589 48.90 14.46 30.38
N GLU A 590 49.25 14.85 31.61
CA GLU A 590 48.59 14.37 32.81
C GLU A 590 47.19 14.94 32.92
N LYS A 591 47.05 16.27 32.76
CA LYS A 591 45.75 16.92 32.83
C LYS A 591 44.87 16.64 31.61
N MET A 592 45.50 16.43 30.45
CA MET A 592 44.78 15.94 29.27
C MET A 592 44.22 14.53 29.43
N ASN A 593 44.89 13.67 30.20
CA ASN A 593 44.33 12.35 30.55
C ASN A 593 43.11 12.51 31.45
N ILE A 594 43.15 13.37 32.46
CA ILE A 594 41.98 13.67 33.31
C ILE A 594 40.81 14.19 32.45
N ALA A 595 41.09 15.11 31.52
CA ALA A 595 40.07 15.67 30.64
C ALA A 595 39.45 14.61 29.71
N ARG A 596 40.27 13.72 29.12
CA ARG A 596 39.78 12.65 28.25
C ARG A 596 39.08 11.53 29.01
N GLU A 597 39.49 11.25 30.24
CA GLU A 597 38.88 10.19 31.04
C GLU A 597 37.56 10.64 31.64
N CYS A 598 37.52 11.84 32.23
CA CYS A 598 36.39 12.28 33.02
C CYS A 598 35.45 13.26 32.30
N LEU A 599 35.92 13.94 31.25
CA LEU A 599 35.19 15.02 30.60
C LEU A 599 35.06 14.82 29.07
N ALA A 600 35.30 13.59 28.57
CA ALA A 600 35.12 13.18 27.17
C ALA A 600 33.77 13.58 26.58
N ASN A 601 32.71 13.44 27.38
CA ASN A 601 31.34 13.66 26.93
C ASN A 601 30.92 15.13 26.95
N ILE A 602 31.74 16.02 27.53
CA ILE A 602 31.44 17.45 27.65
C ILE A 602 32.35 18.24 26.71
N PHE A 603 33.66 18.01 26.76
CA PHE A 603 34.60 18.68 25.88
C PHE A 603 34.51 18.15 24.45
N LYS A 604 34.60 19.06 23.47
CA LYS A 604 34.70 18.72 22.06
C LYS A 604 36.16 18.70 21.64
N PHE A 605 36.82 17.57 21.89
CA PHE A 605 38.20 17.35 21.52
C PHE A 605 38.34 17.38 19.99
N GLY A 606 39.17 18.28 19.46
CA GLY A 606 39.33 18.53 18.02
C GLY A 606 38.69 19.84 17.55
N GLU A 607 37.90 20.51 18.39
CA GLU A 607 37.44 21.89 18.16
C GLU A 607 38.41 22.92 18.78
N GLY A 608 38.20 24.20 18.48
CA GLY A 608 39.05 25.29 18.95
C GLY A 608 39.05 25.46 20.47
N VAL A 609 40.14 26.04 21.00
CA VAL A 609 40.29 26.47 22.41
C VAL A 609 40.26 28.00 22.49
N PRO A 610 39.83 28.62 23.61
CA PRO A 610 39.52 28.01 24.90
C PRO A 610 38.15 27.31 24.95
N GLN A 611 38.00 26.33 25.83
CA GLN A 611 36.69 25.73 26.17
C GLN A 611 36.55 25.65 27.69
N PHE A 612 35.32 25.84 28.19
CA PHE A 612 34.98 25.71 29.60
C PHE A 612 33.89 24.66 29.78
N ALA A 613 34.16 23.65 30.60
CA ALA A 613 33.21 22.58 30.87
C ALA A 613 32.82 22.59 32.36
N CYS A 614 31.53 22.42 32.62
CA CYS A 614 31.01 22.20 33.95
C CYS A 614 30.69 20.71 34.16
N PRO A 615 31.40 20.01 35.08
CA PRO A 615 31.13 18.59 35.36
C PRO A 615 29.77 18.35 36.02
N SER A 616 29.30 19.30 36.82
CA SER A 616 28.07 19.16 37.61
C SER A 616 26.79 19.13 36.77
N ASN A 617 26.67 20.01 35.77
CA ASN A 617 25.48 20.08 34.92
C ASN A 617 25.71 19.56 33.49
N GLY A 618 26.95 19.23 33.12
CA GLY A 618 27.31 18.73 31.78
C GLY A 618 27.38 19.81 30.70
N GLU A 619 27.33 21.09 31.05
CA GLU A 619 27.36 22.17 30.07
C GLU A 619 28.77 22.50 29.59
N LEU A 620 28.86 22.82 28.30
CA LEU A 620 30.07 23.28 27.63
C LEU A 620 29.87 24.71 27.13
N HIS A 621 30.79 25.61 27.48
CA HIS A 621 30.93 26.91 26.85
C HIS A 621 32.16 26.91 25.92
N PRO A 622 31.98 26.72 24.60
CA PRO A 622 33.06 26.80 23.64
C PRO A 622 33.44 28.28 23.38
N GLY A 623 34.72 28.58 23.38
CA GLY A 623 35.24 29.92 23.11
C GLY A 623 35.39 30.82 24.34
N ALA A 624 35.87 32.04 24.10
CA ALA A 624 36.13 33.04 25.14
C ALA A 624 34.86 33.77 25.57
N PHE A 625 34.77 34.12 26.86
CA PHE A 625 33.71 34.95 27.41
C PHE A 625 33.91 36.42 27.04
N GLY A 626 33.02 36.97 26.21
CA GLY A 626 33.12 38.34 25.73
C GLY A 626 32.33 38.57 24.45
N SER A 627 32.44 39.78 23.92
CA SER A 627 31.82 40.17 22.66
C SER A 627 32.73 41.07 21.86
N TRP A 628 32.50 41.12 20.54
CA TRP A 628 33.20 42.03 19.65
C TRP A 628 32.56 43.41 19.69
N VAL A 629 33.39 44.43 19.93
CA VAL A 629 33.03 45.85 19.83
C VAL A 629 33.93 46.48 18.78
N GLY A 630 33.43 46.58 17.55
CA GLY A 630 34.26 46.94 16.40
C GLY A 630 35.28 45.85 16.07
N THR A 631 36.57 46.22 15.97
CA THR A 631 37.68 45.28 15.73
C THR A 631 38.29 44.71 17.02
N ASP A 632 37.82 45.14 18.19
CA ASP A 632 38.36 44.74 19.48
C ASP A 632 37.43 43.73 20.18
N PHE A 633 38.02 42.65 20.70
CA PHE A 633 37.30 41.69 21.54
C PHE A 633 37.40 42.09 23.00
N VAL A 634 36.25 42.40 23.61
CA VAL A 634 36.11 42.82 25.00
C VAL A 634 35.64 41.63 25.85
N SER A 635 36.46 41.23 26.83
CA SER A 635 36.17 40.11 27.72
C SER A 635 35.08 40.45 28.74
N ASN A 636 34.19 39.51 29.05
CA ASN A 636 33.06 39.72 29.96
C ASN A 636 33.13 38.79 31.17
N VAL A 637 33.63 39.32 32.30
CA VAL A 637 33.74 38.59 33.57
C VAL A 637 32.38 38.13 34.09
N SER A 638 31.33 38.96 33.95
CA SER A 638 30.00 38.64 34.48
C SER A 638 29.37 37.43 33.80
N GLN A 639 29.61 37.24 32.50
CA GLN A 639 29.16 36.03 31.78
C GLN A 639 29.88 34.78 32.27
N MET A 640 31.20 34.87 32.47
CA MET A 640 31.99 33.76 32.99
C MET A 640 31.60 33.43 34.44
N GLN A 641 31.31 34.45 35.24
CA GLN A 641 30.83 34.29 36.61
C GLN A 641 29.45 33.61 36.65
N LYS A 642 28.52 33.99 35.76
CA LYS A 642 27.21 33.34 35.65
C LYS A 642 27.33 31.84 35.34
N PHE A 643 28.19 31.47 34.38
CA PHE A 643 28.48 30.06 34.08
C PHE A 643 29.09 29.33 35.29
N ALA A 644 29.97 30.00 36.02
CA ALA A 644 30.58 29.45 37.23
C ALA A 644 29.58 29.28 38.39
N ASP A 645 28.64 30.22 38.56
CA ASP A 645 27.56 30.17 39.54
C ASP A 645 26.62 28.99 39.24
N GLU A 646 26.20 28.85 37.99
CA GLU A 646 25.34 27.73 37.53
C GLU A 646 26.01 26.38 37.77
N CYS A 647 27.31 26.28 37.50
CA CYS A 647 28.07 25.06 37.76
C CYS A 647 28.15 24.71 39.25
N ARG A 648 28.46 25.72 40.08
CA ARG A 648 28.57 25.54 41.54
C ARG A 648 27.23 25.20 42.18
N ASP A 649 26.14 25.81 41.74
CA ASP A 649 24.82 25.54 42.30
C ASP A 649 24.28 24.18 41.84
N ALA A 650 24.63 23.73 40.63
CA ALA A 650 24.39 22.34 40.22
C ALA A 650 25.15 21.34 41.09
N ALA A 651 26.38 21.65 41.49
CA ALA A 651 27.20 20.79 42.35
C ALA A 651 26.61 20.61 43.76
N LYS A 652 25.89 21.62 44.29
CA LYS A 652 25.23 21.54 45.61
C LYS A 652 23.96 20.68 45.62
N ASN A 653 23.39 20.43 44.44
CA ASN A 653 22.14 19.69 44.27
C ASN A 653 22.37 18.22 43.86
N LYS A 654 23.62 17.81 43.66
CA LYS A 654 24.07 16.42 43.52
C LYS A 654 24.52 15.90 44.89
#